data_AF-A0A1F6AQI0-F1
#
_entry.id   AF-A0A1F6AQI0-F1
#
_cell.length_a   1.000
_cell.length_b   1.000
_cell.length_c   1.000
_cell.angle_alpha   90.00
_cell.angle_beta   90.00
_cell.angle_gamma   90.00
#
_symmetry.space_group_name_H-M   'P 1'
#
loop_
_entity.id
_entity.type
_entity.pdbx_description
1 polymer ?
#
loop_
_entity_poly.entity_id
_entity_poly.type
_entity_poly.pdbx_seq_one_letter_code
_entity_poly.pdbx_strand_id
1 'polypeptide(L)'
;MNIYIEKSLNFLTPIINFHDYIIERLSKSIKYWLLAITVIFVSLLFSFYLKLGTTNEIYLYVSIKGDNRNGGTIDKPFQSIQQAIDIALKSPNTSYTIKIFPGIYREAINIKDTSNRQIKIKIQALDKISGKAILSGSEPTLNYSWNLCDKQKCNNFPEMAINHIYYTTLDWEETPYFIVKQSQNGITQQLYTARDPDFQITTPWKYHEHWWTVENQIPSKYSILDYDHLSKLNNLTGTNILIIDGADRCGTFLYQKTIDKFNKNQGEITFNKPVGFSIFGSQETGIGPNTKYFVEGNKQFLNSPGEWVYDSGEKKLYLWPPDDIHPAKLPLEIAKRYSGMKIVSANNLEIDGVEIRNINYSTDNINGAVIINPSKNETVENIIFKNSSINNSGNGIIISADSERSNINKIDVSDLKIHSLLKNAIFSLNARNIRIENSEIYNSGQYFNENGINIIRTNNVRLLNNKIHDTGYNGVQIVGYEKSDKEIKNVLIENNTIYNSCQSSSFCAALKLYGGKYNNTIVRKNVLKDNIGWSYCQEKTSGKNQAHGLFISNASGITVDSNTSLNNTLAGFHVYPRQIEANNNIFTNNLAGNSRFGIDLANGDSAHDADKNVIATRHDNTVIKNNIFWNNGIGSNLDVADPEKVFNDYNAYIDNGTNILNHGNESEEWNKNSIVTAKKAFKNAGKYDFNLPLLSPLKGRGEPQLKNPFLQFQLEFFGLGNDIGPCKFRWIGNSCSVLN
;
A
#
# COMPACT_ATOMS: atom_id res chain seq x y z
N MET A 1 17.77 38.16 -31.23
CA MET A 1 17.12 39.17 -30.35
C MET A 1 17.30 40.60 -30.88
N ASN A 2 18.46 40.98 -31.41
CA ASN A 2 18.69 42.34 -31.95
C ASN A 2 17.85 42.75 -33.18
N ILE A 3 17.37 41.81 -34.00
CA ILE A 3 16.55 42.10 -35.19
C ILE A 3 15.09 42.51 -34.83
N TYR A 4 14.62 42.16 -33.62
CA TYR A 4 13.30 42.57 -33.15
C TYR A 4 13.30 43.98 -32.56
N ILE A 5 14.43 44.44 -32.00
CA ILE A 5 14.56 45.76 -31.36
C ILE A 5 14.54 46.87 -32.42
N GLU A 6 15.19 46.69 -33.56
CA GLU A 6 15.19 47.67 -34.66
C GLU A 6 13.79 47.85 -35.30
N LYS A 7 13.00 46.78 -35.46
CA LYS A 7 11.63 46.89 -35.98
C LYS A 7 10.64 47.54 -35.01
N SER A 8 10.94 47.49 -33.71
CA SER A 8 10.10 48.09 -32.66
C SER A 8 10.23 49.62 -32.62
N LEU A 9 11.44 50.13 -32.89
CA LEU A 9 11.74 51.57 -32.86
C LEU A 9 11.04 52.36 -33.98
N ASN A 10 10.84 51.75 -35.16
CA ASN A 10 10.13 52.38 -36.28
C ASN A 10 8.60 52.43 -36.10
N PHE A 11 8.04 51.64 -35.18
CA PHE A 11 6.60 51.65 -34.85
C PHE A 11 6.25 52.70 -33.79
N LEU A 12 7.24 53.14 -33.00
CA LEU A 12 7.06 54.08 -31.89
C LEU A 12 7.17 55.54 -32.32
N THR A 13 7.84 55.85 -33.43
CA THR A 13 8.08 57.24 -33.87
C THR A 13 6.79 58.06 -34.09
N PRO A 14 5.73 57.52 -34.73
CA PRO A 14 4.46 58.25 -34.88
C PRO A 14 3.71 58.44 -33.56
N ILE A 15 3.86 57.49 -32.62
CA ILE A 15 3.21 57.50 -31.31
C ILE A 15 3.88 58.54 -30.39
N ILE A 16 5.20 58.66 -30.45
CA ILE A 16 5.98 59.67 -29.71
C ILE A 16 5.62 61.08 -30.21
N ASN A 17 5.54 61.28 -31.53
CA ASN A 17 5.14 62.58 -32.11
C ASN A 17 3.70 62.98 -31.76
N PHE A 18 2.77 62.02 -31.64
CA PHE A 18 1.40 62.27 -31.18
C PHE A 18 1.33 62.55 -29.67
N HIS A 19 2.20 61.90 -28.88
CA HIS A 19 2.31 62.12 -27.45
C HIS A 19 2.84 63.53 -27.13
N ASP A 20 3.85 63.99 -27.85
CA ASP A 20 4.45 65.32 -27.69
C ASP A 20 3.45 66.45 -28.05
N TYR A 21 2.65 66.25 -29.11
CA TYR A 21 1.58 67.17 -29.51
C TYR A 21 0.49 67.33 -28.44
N ILE A 22 0.10 66.23 -27.78
CA ILE A 22 -0.88 66.26 -26.69
C ILE A 22 -0.28 66.90 -25.44
N ILE A 23 0.97 66.56 -25.08
CA ILE A 23 1.62 67.11 -23.89
C ILE A 23 1.81 68.63 -23.99
N GLU A 24 2.15 69.20 -25.14
CA GLU A 24 2.30 70.67 -25.25
C GLU A 24 1.02 71.45 -24.89
N ARG A 25 -0.17 70.90 -25.17
CA ARG A 25 -1.47 71.56 -24.95
C ARG A 25 -2.09 71.32 -23.56
N LEU A 26 -1.47 70.51 -22.71
CA LEU A 26 -1.98 70.25 -21.36
C LEU A 26 -1.58 71.35 -20.36
N SER A 27 -2.47 71.68 -19.44
CA SER A 27 -2.18 72.64 -18.36
C SER A 27 -1.05 72.12 -17.46
N LYS A 28 -0.32 73.05 -16.83
CA LYS A 28 0.86 72.72 -16.00
C LYS A 28 0.53 71.70 -14.89
N SER A 29 -0.69 71.73 -14.34
CA SER A 29 -1.15 70.78 -13.32
C SER A 29 -1.33 69.35 -13.85
N ILE A 30 -1.83 69.17 -15.07
CA ILE A 30 -2.03 67.85 -15.68
C ILE A 30 -0.69 67.20 -16.02
N LYS A 31 0.32 67.99 -16.40
CA LYS A 31 1.69 67.49 -16.64
C LYS A 31 2.31 66.91 -15.37
N TYR A 32 2.12 67.55 -14.21
CA TYR A 32 2.59 67.02 -12.93
C TYR A 32 1.89 65.72 -12.53
N TRP A 33 0.58 65.61 -12.78
CA TRP A 33 -0.18 64.38 -12.52
C TRP A 33 0.25 63.22 -13.43
N LEU A 34 0.46 63.48 -14.73
CA LEU A 34 0.96 62.46 -15.66
C LEU A 34 2.37 62.00 -15.30
N LEU A 35 3.26 62.93 -14.90
CA LEU A 35 4.60 62.59 -14.42
C LEU A 35 4.55 61.72 -13.16
N ALA A 36 3.71 62.09 -12.17
CA ALA A 36 3.55 61.32 -10.94
C ALA A 36 2.99 59.91 -11.21
N ILE A 37 1.98 59.78 -12.07
CA ILE A 37 1.42 58.48 -12.48
C ILE A 37 2.48 57.64 -13.19
N THR A 38 3.28 58.26 -14.07
CA THR A 38 4.35 57.56 -14.80
C THR A 38 5.43 57.08 -13.84
N VAL A 39 5.85 57.90 -12.86
CA VAL A 39 6.82 57.48 -11.84
C VAL A 39 6.28 56.35 -10.97
N ILE A 40 5.00 56.39 -10.57
CA ILE A 40 4.35 55.31 -9.82
C ILE A 40 4.28 54.04 -10.68
N PHE A 41 3.88 54.15 -11.94
CA PHE A 41 3.76 53.01 -12.85
C PHE A 41 5.12 52.37 -13.17
N VAL A 42 6.16 53.19 -13.39
CA VAL A 42 7.54 52.72 -13.58
C VAL A 42 8.08 52.09 -12.29
N SER A 43 7.79 52.65 -11.11
CA SER A 43 8.19 52.07 -9.83
C SER A 43 7.48 50.73 -9.56
N LEU A 44 6.20 50.62 -9.92
CA LEU A 44 5.44 49.37 -9.85
C LEU A 44 5.97 48.34 -10.84
N LEU A 45 6.24 48.73 -12.10
CA LEU A 45 6.87 47.87 -13.10
C LEU A 45 8.27 47.44 -12.69
N PHE A 46 9.08 48.31 -12.09
CA PHE A 46 10.41 47.99 -11.58
C PHE A 46 10.34 47.05 -10.37
N SER A 47 9.36 47.24 -9.47
CA SER A 47 9.08 46.29 -8.37
C SER A 47 8.58 44.93 -8.87
N PHE A 48 7.86 44.91 -10.00
CA PHE A 48 7.39 43.70 -10.65
C PHE A 48 8.54 42.98 -11.39
N TYR A 49 9.44 43.73 -12.03
CA TYR A 49 10.66 43.23 -12.67
C TYR A 49 11.68 42.69 -11.66
N LEU A 50 11.84 43.34 -10.50
CA LEU A 50 12.68 42.82 -9.39
C LEU A 50 12.11 41.53 -8.77
N LYS A 51 10.79 41.29 -8.89
CA LYS A 51 10.16 40.02 -8.50
C LYS A 51 10.27 38.93 -9.57
N LEU A 52 10.46 39.31 -10.85
CA LEU A 52 10.78 38.42 -11.96
C LEU A 52 12.29 38.12 -11.96
N GLY A 53 12.82 37.64 -10.84
CA GLY A 53 14.14 37.02 -10.85
C GLY A 53 14.08 35.80 -11.76
N THR A 54 14.90 35.79 -12.82
CA THR A 54 15.18 34.57 -13.58
C THR A 54 15.74 33.54 -12.60
N THR A 55 14.93 32.57 -12.18
CA THR A 55 15.40 31.46 -11.36
C THR A 55 16.26 30.58 -12.25
N ASN A 56 17.55 30.92 -12.37
CA ASN A 56 18.51 30.00 -12.96
C ASN A 56 18.55 28.76 -12.07
N GLU A 57 18.06 27.64 -12.60
CA GLU A 57 18.17 26.32 -11.97
C GLU A 57 19.64 25.95 -11.88
N ILE A 58 20.12 25.64 -10.67
CA ILE A 58 21.50 25.19 -10.45
C ILE A 58 21.51 23.66 -10.43
N TYR A 59 22.44 23.08 -11.21
CA TYR A 59 22.66 21.64 -11.22
C TYR A 59 23.81 21.26 -10.29
N LEU A 60 23.55 20.35 -9.35
CA LEU A 60 24.57 19.71 -8.53
C LEU A 60 24.71 18.25 -8.96
N TYR A 61 25.94 17.75 -9.09
CA TYR A 61 26.21 16.39 -9.54
C TYR A 61 26.80 15.54 -8.43
N VAL A 62 26.37 14.27 -8.36
CA VAL A 62 26.78 13.30 -7.34
C VAL A 62 27.24 12.01 -8.01
N SER A 63 28.42 11.51 -7.66
CA SER A 63 29.01 10.27 -8.21
C SER A 63 29.72 9.49 -7.12
N ILE A 64 29.63 8.15 -7.14
CA ILE A 64 30.40 7.28 -6.23
C ILE A 64 31.93 7.45 -6.36
N LYS A 65 32.41 8.04 -7.46
CA LYS A 65 33.82 8.39 -7.70
C LYS A 65 34.15 9.86 -7.36
N GLY A 66 33.17 10.62 -6.87
CA GLY A 66 33.32 12.03 -6.50
C GLY A 66 33.99 12.23 -5.15
N ASP A 67 34.00 13.48 -4.69
CA ASP A 67 34.56 13.91 -3.40
C ASP A 67 33.68 15.01 -2.81
N ASN A 68 33.33 14.92 -1.53
CA ASN A 68 32.47 15.91 -0.87
C ASN A 68 33.12 17.29 -0.70
N ARG A 69 34.42 17.41 -0.94
CA ARG A 69 35.15 18.69 -1.02
C ARG A 69 35.02 19.39 -2.37
N ASN A 70 34.48 18.71 -3.39
CA ASN A 70 34.28 19.30 -4.72
C ASN A 70 33.18 20.38 -4.72
N GLY A 71 33.06 21.11 -5.83
CA GLY A 71 32.01 22.13 -6.02
C GLY A 71 30.65 21.58 -6.46
N GLY A 72 30.53 20.28 -6.71
CA GLY A 72 29.29 19.67 -7.20
C GLY A 72 29.01 19.90 -8.69
N THR A 73 30.03 20.20 -9.50
CA THR A 73 29.90 20.32 -10.96
C THR A 73 29.97 18.94 -11.61
N ILE A 74 29.62 18.84 -12.90
CA ILE A 74 29.67 17.55 -13.62
C ILE A 74 31.08 16.92 -13.63
N ASP A 75 32.13 17.75 -13.78
CA ASP A 75 33.53 17.29 -13.79
C ASP A 75 34.10 17.06 -12.38
N LYS A 76 33.55 17.75 -11.38
CA LYS A 76 33.92 17.63 -9.97
C LYS A 76 32.66 17.39 -9.12
N PRO A 77 32.06 16.19 -9.20
CA PRO A 77 30.83 15.88 -8.49
C PRO A 77 31.10 15.64 -7.00
N PHE A 78 30.07 15.83 -6.17
CA PHE A 78 30.07 15.36 -4.79
C PHE A 78 30.10 13.82 -4.74
N GLN A 79 30.55 13.27 -3.62
CA GLN A 79 30.53 11.83 -3.39
C GLN A 79 29.17 11.36 -2.86
N SER A 80 28.56 12.12 -1.94
CA SER A 80 27.29 11.75 -1.29
C SER A 80 26.12 12.60 -1.75
N ILE A 81 24.93 11.99 -1.75
CA ILE A 81 23.67 12.66 -2.08
C ILE A 81 23.33 13.67 -0.97
N GLN A 82 23.56 13.30 0.30
CA GLN A 82 23.32 14.19 1.44
C GLN A 82 24.09 15.51 1.30
N GLN A 83 25.35 15.49 0.86
CA GLN A 83 26.15 16.70 0.72
C GLN A 83 25.51 17.67 -0.30
N ALA A 84 25.03 17.16 -1.44
CA ALA A 84 24.36 18.00 -2.43
C ALA A 84 23.05 18.59 -1.90
N ILE A 85 22.30 17.81 -1.11
CA ILE A 85 21.09 18.28 -0.42
C ILE A 85 21.45 19.39 0.56
N ASP A 86 22.46 19.19 1.42
CA ASP A 86 22.88 20.19 2.42
C ASP A 86 23.31 21.51 1.78
N ILE A 87 23.92 21.49 0.60
CA ILE A 87 24.22 22.68 -0.19
C ILE A 87 22.95 23.35 -0.71
N ALA A 88 22.04 22.57 -1.32
CA ALA A 88 20.78 23.09 -1.84
C ALA A 88 19.90 23.72 -0.73
N LEU A 89 19.93 23.15 0.47
CA LEU A 89 19.16 23.63 1.61
C LEU A 89 19.64 24.98 2.16
N LYS A 90 20.92 25.34 1.97
CA LYS A 90 21.49 26.63 2.42
C LYS A 90 21.00 27.84 1.62
N SER A 91 20.42 27.64 0.44
CA SER A 91 19.94 28.73 -0.42
C SER A 91 18.45 28.54 -0.74
N PRO A 92 17.55 28.91 0.19
CA PRO A 92 16.11 28.59 0.09
C PRO A 92 15.38 29.30 -1.06
N ASN A 93 15.98 30.35 -1.62
CA ASN A 93 15.45 31.11 -2.76
C ASN A 93 16.05 30.69 -4.11
N THR A 94 16.74 29.55 -4.17
CA THR A 94 17.39 29.03 -5.37
C THR A 94 16.81 27.68 -5.74
N SER A 95 16.53 27.46 -7.02
CA SER A 95 16.09 26.16 -7.53
C SER A 95 17.31 25.28 -7.78
N TYR A 96 17.26 24.05 -7.27
CA TYR A 96 18.33 23.07 -7.46
C TYR A 96 17.78 21.78 -8.07
N THR A 97 18.53 21.25 -9.03
CA THR A 97 18.41 19.85 -9.47
C THR A 97 19.70 19.11 -9.14
N ILE A 98 19.59 18.13 -8.25
CA ILE A 98 20.66 17.22 -7.86
C ILE A 98 20.62 16.01 -8.80
N LYS A 99 21.62 15.90 -9.68
CA LYS A 99 21.80 14.83 -10.67
C LYS A 99 22.69 13.72 -10.09
N ILE A 100 22.15 12.53 -9.99
CA ILE A 100 22.85 11.37 -9.41
C ILE A 100 23.31 10.44 -10.53
N PHE A 101 24.63 10.24 -10.63
CA PHE A 101 25.22 9.28 -11.57
C PHE A 101 24.88 7.83 -11.18
N PRO A 102 24.92 6.87 -12.12
CA PRO A 102 24.79 5.46 -11.78
C PRO A 102 25.82 5.01 -10.73
N GLY A 103 25.36 4.23 -9.75
CA GLY A 103 26.18 3.79 -8.63
C GLY A 103 25.33 3.32 -7.45
N ILE A 104 25.98 2.62 -6.51
CA ILE A 104 25.37 2.21 -5.24
C ILE A 104 25.86 3.18 -4.15
N TYR A 105 24.96 4.03 -3.69
CA TYR A 105 25.15 4.99 -2.61
C TYR A 105 24.72 4.35 -1.30
N ARG A 106 25.67 4.12 -0.41
CA ARG A 106 25.46 3.44 0.89
C ARG A 106 25.36 4.47 2.01
N GLU A 107 24.32 5.29 1.97
CA GLU A 107 24.05 6.36 2.93
C GLU A 107 22.58 6.35 3.37
N ALA A 108 22.29 7.06 4.47
CA ALA A 108 20.91 7.37 4.87
C ALA A 108 20.71 8.88 4.70
N ILE A 109 19.74 9.27 3.88
CA ILE A 109 19.47 10.67 3.57
C ILE A 109 18.51 11.23 4.61
N ASN A 110 18.81 12.40 5.16
CA ASN A 110 17.95 13.14 6.07
C ASN A 110 17.70 14.55 5.52
N ILE A 111 16.42 14.85 5.25
CA ILE A 111 15.96 16.12 4.71
C ILE A 111 15.19 16.85 5.81
N LYS A 112 15.74 17.98 6.25
CA LYS A 112 15.10 18.90 7.18
C LYS A 112 15.23 20.33 6.65
N ASP A 113 14.21 20.76 5.93
CA ASP A 113 14.10 22.08 5.33
C ASP A 113 13.04 22.93 6.04
N THR A 114 13.47 23.75 6.99
CA THR A 114 12.56 24.60 7.78
C THR A 114 12.30 25.97 7.14
N SER A 115 12.79 26.22 5.93
CA SER A 115 12.72 27.56 5.30
C SER A 115 11.38 27.86 4.63
N ASN A 116 10.41 26.93 4.68
CA ASN A 116 9.13 27.01 3.97
C ASN A 116 9.28 27.41 2.49
N ARG A 117 10.25 26.77 1.80
CA ARG A 117 10.62 27.17 0.43
C ARG A 117 9.42 27.07 -0.52
N GLN A 118 9.29 28.06 -1.39
CA GLN A 118 8.29 28.06 -2.47
C GLN A 118 8.84 27.49 -3.79
N ILE A 119 10.15 27.28 -3.86
CA ILE A 119 10.87 26.82 -5.05
C ILE A 119 11.22 25.34 -4.89
N LYS A 120 11.10 24.58 -5.98
CA LYS A 120 11.32 23.13 -5.99
C LYS A 120 12.80 22.75 -5.88
N ILE A 121 13.12 21.76 -5.05
CA ILE A 121 14.33 20.93 -5.15
C ILE A 121 13.97 19.65 -5.91
N LYS A 122 14.79 19.26 -6.89
CA LYS A 122 14.69 17.96 -7.55
C LYS A 122 15.91 17.09 -7.23
N ILE A 123 15.67 15.85 -6.82
CA ILE A 123 16.66 14.78 -6.70
C ILE A 123 16.37 13.81 -7.85
N GLN A 124 17.28 13.74 -8.82
CA GLN A 124 17.04 13.03 -10.07
C GLN A 124 18.20 12.11 -10.44
N ALA A 125 17.89 10.87 -10.81
CA ALA A 125 18.85 10.01 -11.48
C ALA A 125 19.21 10.53 -12.88
N LEU A 126 20.41 10.24 -13.37
CA LEU A 126 20.84 10.62 -14.72
C LEU A 126 20.26 9.69 -15.79
N ASP A 127 19.14 10.10 -16.39
CA ASP A 127 18.32 9.34 -17.37
C ASP A 127 19.00 8.93 -18.70
N LYS A 128 20.30 9.23 -18.89
CA LYS A 128 21.00 9.04 -20.18
C LYS A 128 22.27 8.19 -20.11
N ILE A 129 22.57 7.59 -18.95
CA ILE A 129 23.78 6.80 -18.76
C ILE A 129 23.36 5.38 -18.38
N SER A 130 23.94 4.37 -19.02
CA SER A 130 23.72 2.96 -18.69
C SER A 130 23.97 2.71 -17.20
N GLY A 131 22.96 2.21 -16.49
CA GLY A 131 23.01 1.88 -15.06
C GLY A 131 21.92 2.59 -14.26
N LYS A 132 21.88 2.33 -12.94
CA LYS A 132 20.88 2.90 -12.02
C LYS A 132 21.56 3.67 -10.90
N ALA A 133 20.93 4.75 -10.44
CA ALA A 133 21.27 5.41 -9.18
C ALA A 133 20.54 4.67 -8.04
N ILE A 134 21.30 3.97 -7.20
CA ILE A 134 20.76 3.07 -6.17
C ILE A 134 21.15 3.61 -4.79
N LEU A 135 20.17 3.93 -3.96
CA LEU A 135 20.35 4.15 -2.53
C LEU A 135 20.18 2.83 -1.79
N SER A 136 21.23 2.35 -1.13
CA SER A 136 21.24 1.03 -0.50
C SER A 136 21.40 1.08 1.01
N GLY A 137 20.55 0.33 1.70
CA GLY A 137 20.57 0.18 3.16
C GLY A 137 21.55 -0.86 3.69
N SER A 138 22.21 -1.63 2.82
CA SER A 138 23.02 -2.78 3.21
C SER A 138 24.53 -2.54 3.12
N GLU A 139 25.29 -3.50 3.64
CA GLU A 139 26.74 -3.66 3.42
C GLU A 139 27.04 -5.01 2.76
N PRO A 140 28.01 -5.09 1.83
CA PRO A 140 28.35 -6.32 1.17
C PRO A 140 29.17 -7.23 2.09
N THR A 141 28.92 -8.53 2.02
CA THR A 141 29.65 -9.54 2.82
C THR A 141 31.16 -9.57 2.54
N LEU A 142 31.61 -9.13 1.36
CA LEU A 142 33.02 -9.02 1.00
C LEU A 142 33.81 -8.01 1.85
N ASN A 143 33.12 -7.08 2.53
CA ASN A 143 33.76 -6.11 3.42
C ASN A 143 34.20 -6.73 4.76
N TYR A 144 33.81 -7.98 5.02
CA TYR A 144 33.99 -8.64 6.32
C TYR A 144 34.97 -9.82 6.22
N SER A 145 35.70 -10.05 7.32
CA SER A 145 36.59 -11.20 7.48
C SER A 145 35.83 -12.36 8.10
N TRP A 146 35.59 -13.40 7.30
CA TRP A 146 34.82 -14.56 7.71
C TRP A 146 35.73 -15.66 8.24
N ASN A 147 35.33 -16.25 9.37
CA ASN A 147 36.00 -17.38 9.97
C ASN A 147 35.11 -18.61 9.85
N LEU A 148 35.68 -19.74 9.42
CA LEU A 148 34.98 -21.00 9.46
C LEU A 148 34.80 -21.45 10.91
N CYS A 149 33.60 -21.93 11.25
CA CYS A 149 33.33 -22.47 12.56
C CYS A 149 33.64 -23.95 12.65
N ASP A 150 34.48 -24.31 13.62
CA ASP A 150 34.89 -25.67 13.94
C ASP A 150 34.22 -26.17 15.23
N LYS A 151 34.43 -27.46 15.58
CA LYS A 151 33.87 -28.08 16.80
C LYS A 151 34.25 -27.35 18.10
N GLN A 152 35.36 -26.61 18.13
CA GLN A 152 35.79 -25.89 19.34
C GLN A 152 35.06 -24.56 19.48
N LYS A 153 34.79 -23.87 18.38
CA LYS A 153 34.21 -22.52 18.35
C LYS A 153 32.68 -22.51 18.23
N CYS A 154 32.08 -23.56 17.65
CA CYS A 154 30.63 -23.68 17.41
C CYS A 154 30.03 -24.95 18.03
N ASN A 155 30.44 -25.33 19.24
CA ASN A 155 29.88 -26.50 19.94
C ASN A 155 28.38 -26.40 20.27
N ASN A 156 27.79 -25.19 20.18
CA ASN A 156 26.38 -24.92 20.48
C ASN A 156 25.46 -24.90 19.24
N PHE A 157 25.96 -25.32 18.07
CA PHE A 157 25.21 -25.44 16.83
C PHE A 157 24.87 -26.90 16.52
N PRO A 158 23.87 -27.19 15.66
CA PRO A 158 23.58 -28.55 15.21
C PRO A 158 24.82 -29.24 14.63
N GLU A 159 25.02 -30.52 14.96
CA GLU A 159 26.25 -31.25 14.56
C GLU A 159 26.46 -31.25 13.04
N MET A 160 25.39 -31.36 12.27
CA MET A 160 25.43 -31.31 10.80
C MET A 160 25.88 -29.97 10.23
N ALA A 161 25.76 -28.87 10.99
CA ALA A 161 26.14 -27.53 10.55
C ALA A 161 27.62 -27.20 10.85
N ILE A 162 28.28 -28.03 11.65
CA ILE A 162 29.69 -27.83 12.01
C ILE A 162 30.56 -27.94 10.75
N ASN A 163 31.54 -27.04 10.61
CA ASN A 163 32.38 -26.87 9.41
C ASN A 163 31.67 -26.37 8.16
N HIS A 164 30.39 -26.00 8.25
CA HIS A 164 29.66 -25.32 7.18
C HIS A 164 29.37 -23.85 7.53
N ILE A 165 29.23 -23.55 8.82
CA ILE A 165 28.94 -22.20 9.30
C ILE A 165 30.19 -21.33 9.23
N TYR A 166 30.04 -20.15 8.64
CA TYR A 166 30.99 -19.05 8.74
C TYR A 166 30.47 -17.99 9.70
N TYR A 167 31.36 -17.29 10.38
CA TYR A 167 30.99 -16.16 11.21
C TYR A 167 31.89 -14.94 11.04
N THR A 168 31.32 -13.77 11.27
CA THR A 168 32.03 -12.48 11.34
C THR A 168 31.46 -11.62 12.46
N THR A 169 32.26 -10.68 12.96
CA THR A 169 31.77 -9.59 13.82
C THR A 169 31.36 -8.40 12.95
N LEU A 170 30.22 -7.80 13.26
CA LEU A 170 29.75 -6.58 12.61
C LEU A 170 30.26 -5.36 13.39
N ASP A 171 30.72 -4.35 12.68
CA ASP A 171 31.30 -3.10 13.20
C ASP A 171 30.24 -2.01 13.45
N TRP A 172 29.00 -2.41 13.69
CA TRP A 172 27.84 -1.52 13.87
C TRP A 172 26.83 -2.09 14.88
N GLU A 173 25.90 -1.24 15.33
CA GLU A 173 24.97 -1.54 16.43
C GLU A 173 23.62 -2.09 15.97
N GLU A 174 23.22 -1.78 14.73
CA GLU A 174 21.94 -2.23 14.20
C GLU A 174 21.86 -3.77 14.16
N THR A 175 20.65 -4.31 14.28
CA THR A 175 20.42 -5.75 14.14
C THR A 175 19.98 -6.03 12.70
N PRO A 176 20.74 -6.80 11.91
CA PRO A 176 20.27 -7.19 10.58
C PRO A 176 18.99 -8.01 10.71
N TYR A 177 17.98 -7.68 9.90
CA TYR A 177 16.74 -8.46 9.82
C TYR A 177 16.68 -9.36 8.57
N PHE A 178 17.52 -9.08 7.57
CA PHE A 178 17.63 -9.92 6.38
C PHE A 178 19.00 -9.82 5.72
N ILE A 179 19.35 -10.89 5.02
CA ILE A 179 20.47 -10.95 4.08
C ILE A 179 19.90 -11.27 2.71
N VAL A 180 20.36 -10.59 1.66
CA VAL A 180 19.94 -10.87 0.28
C VAL A 180 21.11 -11.23 -0.60
N LYS A 181 20.92 -12.25 -1.44
CA LYS A 181 21.79 -12.58 -2.56
C LYS A 181 21.38 -11.75 -3.77
N GLN A 182 22.31 -10.94 -4.25
CA GLN A 182 22.12 -10.11 -5.45
C GLN A 182 22.26 -10.97 -6.71
N SER A 183 21.32 -10.84 -7.64
CA SER A 183 21.43 -11.40 -9.00
C SER A 183 21.80 -10.31 -10.01
N GLN A 184 22.48 -10.72 -11.09
CA GLN A 184 22.76 -9.87 -12.24
C GLN A 184 21.48 -9.34 -12.92
N ASN A 185 20.36 -10.06 -12.80
CA ASN A 185 19.07 -9.70 -13.41
C ASN A 185 18.14 -8.90 -12.46
N GLY A 186 18.64 -8.46 -11.30
CA GLY A 186 17.83 -7.73 -10.31
C GLY A 186 16.90 -8.61 -9.46
N ILE A 187 16.86 -9.93 -9.68
CA ILE A 187 16.12 -10.88 -8.82
C ILE A 187 16.96 -11.15 -7.57
N THR A 188 16.57 -10.56 -6.45
CA THR A 188 17.21 -10.80 -5.16
C THR A 188 16.56 -11.99 -4.46
N GLN A 189 17.38 -12.93 -3.98
CA GLN A 189 16.92 -14.00 -3.10
C GLN A 189 17.23 -13.61 -1.66
N GLN A 190 16.21 -13.58 -0.81
CA GLN A 190 16.41 -13.41 0.63
C GLN A 190 16.87 -14.74 1.25
N LEU A 191 17.91 -14.67 2.08
CA LEU A 191 18.33 -15.75 2.96
C LEU A 191 17.49 -15.71 4.24
N TYR A 192 17.20 -16.87 4.81
CA TYR A 192 16.25 -16.98 5.92
C TYR A 192 16.97 -16.90 7.26
N THR A 193 16.38 -16.15 8.19
CA THR A 193 16.74 -16.30 9.61
C THR A 193 16.51 -17.75 9.99
N ALA A 194 17.50 -18.37 10.62
CA ALA A 194 17.42 -19.75 11.09
C ALA A 194 16.17 -19.94 11.97
N ARG A 195 15.29 -20.86 11.57
CA ARG A 195 13.97 -21.04 12.17
C ARG A 195 13.53 -22.49 12.14
N ASP A 196 12.66 -22.87 13.07
CA ASP A 196 12.08 -24.21 13.11
C ASP A 196 10.53 -24.11 13.17
N PRO A 197 9.82 -24.72 12.21
CA PRO A 197 10.33 -25.41 11.01
C PRO A 197 11.04 -24.48 10.03
N ASP A 198 12.01 -25.02 9.28
CA ASP A 198 12.69 -24.34 8.17
C ASP A 198 11.70 -23.71 7.17
N PHE A 199 12.18 -22.71 6.41
CA PHE A 199 11.32 -22.03 5.44
C PHE A 199 10.93 -22.88 4.24
N GLN A 200 9.62 -23.14 4.10
CA GLN A 200 9.06 -23.88 2.98
C GLN A 200 7.69 -23.34 2.55
N ILE A 201 7.53 -23.10 1.25
CA ILE A 201 6.25 -22.84 0.58
C ILE A 201 6.12 -23.81 -0.59
N THR A 202 5.17 -24.74 -0.53
CA THR A 202 4.84 -25.66 -1.63
C THR A 202 3.63 -25.19 -2.43
N THR A 203 2.66 -24.59 -1.73
CA THR A 203 1.47 -23.99 -2.32
C THR A 203 1.61 -22.48 -2.23
N PRO A 204 1.69 -21.73 -3.36
CA PRO A 204 2.05 -20.29 -3.35
C PRO A 204 1.18 -19.36 -2.49
N TRP A 205 0.02 -19.82 -2.04
CA TRP A 205 -0.95 -19.06 -1.23
C TRP A 205 -1.19 -19.69 0.15
N LYS A 206 -0.39 -20.67 0.57
CA LYS A 206 -0.45 -21.28 1.91
C LYS A 206 0.84 -21.04 2.71
N TYR A 207 1.07 -19.80 3.14
CA TYR A 207 2.36 -19.39 3.72
C TYR A 207 2.71 -20.07 5.05
N HIS A 208 1.70 -20.54 5.79
CA HIS A 208 1.83 -21.20 7.09
C HIS A 208 1.43 -22.68 7.07
N GLU A 209 1.42 -23.33 5.90
CA GLU A 209 1.13 -24.77 5.76
C GLU A 209 2.09 -25.63 6.58
N HIS A 210 3.39 -25.34 6.47
CA HIS A 210 4.48 -26.12 7.05
C HIS A 210 4.97 -25.61 8.41
N TRP A 211 4.25 -24.67 9.02
CA TRP A 211 4.55 -24.21 10.38
C TRP A 211 4.10 -25.27 11.39
N TRP A 212 4.67 -25.26 12.59
CA TRP A 212 4.18 -26.09 13.69
C TRP A 212 2.73 -25.77 14.02
N THR A 213 2.02 -26.77 14.52
CA THR A 213 0.58 -26.70 14.78
C THR A 213 0.31 -27.06 16.22
N VAL A 214 -0.44 -26.21 16.90
CA VAL A 214 -0.96 -26.52 18.21
C VAL A 214 -2.24 -27.34 18.06
N GLU A 215 -2.23 -28.61 18.47
CA GLU A 215 -3.39 -29.51 18.29
C GLU A 215 -4.35 -29.52 19.50
N ASN A 216 -3.83 -29.69 20.72
CA ASN A 216 -4.62 -30.01 21.92
C ASN A 216 -4.72 -28.84 22.92
N GLN A 217 -4.78 -27.60 22.44
CA GLN A 217 -4.73 -26.40 23.27
C GLN A 217 -6.11 -25.88 23.63
N ILE A 218 -6.33 -25.63 24.92
CA ILE A 218 -7.46 -24.81 25.38
C ILE A 218 -7.18 -23.34 25.03
N PRO A 219 -8.16 -22.59 24.47
CA PRO A 219 -7.95 -21.20 24.10
C PRO A 219 -7.22 -20.38 25.17
N SER A 220 -6.15 -19.72 24.77
CA SER A 220 -5.22 -19.02 25.66
C SER A 220 -4.81 -17.67 25.06
N LYS A 221 -4.32 -16.80 25.95
CA LYS A 221 -3.74 -15.50 25.62
C LYS A 221 -2.24 -15.49 25.87
N TYR A 222 -1.75 -16.37 26.74
CA TYR A 222 -0.44 -16.22 27.36
C TYR A 222 0.45 -17.44 27.21
N SER A 223 -0.04 -18.57 26.71
CA SER A 223 0.75 -19.77 26.60
C SER A 223 0.41 -20.64 25.39
N ILE A 224 1.44 -21.27 24.85
CA ILE A 224 1.37 -22.36 23.87
C ILE A 224 1.84 -23.63 24.57
N LEU A 225 1.04 -24.69 24.47
CA LEU A 225 1.36 -26.05 24.88
C LEU A 225 1.51 -26.93 23.64
N ASP A 226 2.73 -27.37 23.38
CA ASP A 226 3.07 -28.23 22.25
C ASP A 226 4.24 -29.14 22.63
N TYR A 227 3.92 -30.21 23.37
CA TYR A 227 4.93 -31.14 23.88
C TYR A 227 5.73 -31.82 22.77
N ASP A 228 5.08 -32.17 21.66
CA ASP A 228 5.71 -32.96 20.59
C ASP A 228 6.85 -32.22 19.90
N HIS A 229 6.73 -30.90 19.74
CA HIS A 229 7.78 -30.07 19.18
C HIS A 229 8.71 -29.52 20.29
N LEU A 230 8.15 -28.93 21.34
CA LEU A 230 8.90 -28.14 22.32
C LEU A 230 9.75 -28.99 23.29
N SER A 231 9.35 -30.23 23.60
CA SER A 231 10.10 -31.10 24.52
C SER A 231 11.48 -31.54 23.98
N LYS A 232 11.73 -31.35 22.68
CA LYS A 232 12.98 -31.74 21.99
C LYS A 232 14.01 -30.62 21.96
N LEU A 233 13.60 -29.39 22.22
CA LEU A 233 14.42 -28.20 22.01
C LEU A 233 15.26 -27.83 23.22
N ASN A 234 16.28 -27.00 23.00
CA ASN A 234 16.98 -26.29 24.05
C ASN A 234 16.22 -25.03 24.46
N ASN A 235 16.70 -24.33 25.49
CA ASN A 235 16.03 -23.15 26.02
C ASN A 235 15.67 -22.12 24.93
N LEU A 236 14.41 -21.69 24.93
CA LEU A 236 13.87 -20.71 23.99
C LEU A 236 13.59 -19.33 24.61
N THR A 237 13.82 -19.12 25.90
CA THR A 237 13.64 -17.80 26.52
C THR A 237 14.40 -16.72 25.76
N GLY A 238 13.74 -15.62 25.42
CA GLY A 238 14.28 -14.52 24.61
C GLY A 238 14.27 -14.75 23.10
N THR A 239 13.86 -15.93 22.62
CA THR A 239 13.76 -16.23 21.18
C THR A 239 12.49 -15.60 20.59
N ASN A 240 12.54 -15.22 19.31
CA ASN A 240 11.39 -14.69 18.59
C ASN A 240 10.46 -15.82 18.14
N ILE A 241 9.16 -15.55 18.16
CA ILE A 241 8.12 -16.46 17.69
C ILE A 241 7.07 -15.68 16.91
N LEU A 242 6.67 -16.24 15.77
CA LEU A 242 5.55 -15.74 14.96
C LEU A 242 4.39 -16.72 15.08
N ILE A 243 3.20 -16.19 15.34
CA ILE A 243 1.99 -16.95 15.65
C ILE A 243 0.87 -16.44 14.77
N ILE A 244 0.27 -17.29 13.95
CA ILE A 244 -1.01 -16.98 13.32
C ILE A 244 -2.13 -17.60 14.14
N ASP A 245 -3.15 -16.80 14.43
CA ASP A 245 -4.16 -17.13 15.42
C ASP A 245 -4.99 -18.38 15.03
N GLY A 246 -5.44 -19.13 16.04
CA GLY A 246 -6.22 -20.36 15.86
C GLY A 246 -7.52 -20.40 16.66
N ALA A 247 -7.85 -19.32 17.37
CA ALA A 247 -9.03 -19.23 18.22
C ALA A 247 -10.02 -18.20 17.68
N ASP A 248 -10.22 -17.06 18.34
CA ASP A 248 -11.36 -16.16 18.11
C ASP A 248 -11.47 -15.62 16.66
N ARG A 249 -10.33 -15.48 15.97
CA ARG A 249 -10.25 -14.93 14.60
C ARG A 249 -9.85 -15.96 13.55
N CYS A 250 -9.59 -17.19 13.97
CA CYS A 250 -9.24 -18.35 13.19
C CYS A 250 -8.39 -18.05 11.93
N GLY A 251 -7.22 -17.44 12.13
CA GLY A 251 -6.19 -17.25 11.12
C GLY A 251 -6.23 -15.91 10.38
N THR A 252 -6.83 -14.89 11.01
CA THR A 252 -6.89 -13.52 10.46
C THR A 252 -5.63 -12.73 10.78
N PHE A 253 -5.07 -12.90 11.98
CA PHE A 253 -4.01 -12.06 12.50
C PHE A 253 -2.75 -12.86 12.79
N LEU A 254 -1.62 -12.23 12.49
CA LEU A 254 -0.30 -12.71 12.88
C LEU A 254 0.23 -11.86 14.03
N TYR A 255 0.88 -12.53 14.98
CA TYR A 255 1.51 -11.91 16.13
C TYR A 255 2.99 -12.29 16.18
N GLN A 256 3.85 -11.28 16.25
CA GLN A 256 5.25 -11.45 16.61
C GLN A 256 5.40 -11.25 18.12
N LYS A 257 6.10 -12.18 18.79
CA LYS A 257 6.38 -12.13 20.23
C LYS A 257 7.83 -12.53 20.52
N THR A 258 8.29 -12.15 21.69
CA THR A 258 9.48 -12.71 22.32
C THR A 258 9.02 -13.66 23.43
N ILE A 259 9.63 -14.84 23.51
CA ILE A 259 9.30 -15.86 24.50
C ILE A 259 9.77 -15.40 25.89
N ASP A 260 8.85 -15.31 26.85
CA ASP A 260 9.15 -14.90 28.23
C ASP A 260 9.74 -16.07 29.03
N LYS A 261 9.06 -17.23 29.01
CA LYS A 261 9.55 -18.45 29.66
C LYS A 261 9.34 -19.66 28.76
N PHE A 262 10.23 -20.62 28.92
CA PHE A 262 10.20 -21.90 28.24
C PHE A 262 10.32 -23.03 29.26
N ASN A 263 9.35 -23.94 29.27
CA ASN A 263 9.39 -25.15 30.08
C ASN A 263 9.43 -26.38 29.17
N LYS A 264 10.64 -26.91 28.96
CA LYS A 264 10.88 -28.10 28.14
C LYS A 264 10.07 -29.32 28.60
N ASN A 265 9.99 -29.55 29.91
CA ASN A 265 9.35 -30.74 30.47
C ASN A 265 7.83 -30.73 30.32
N GLN A 266 7.24 -29.55 30.14
CA GLN A 266 5.81 -29.38 29.88
C GLN A 266 5.51 -29.09 28.40
N GLY A 267 6.54 -28.85 27.58
CA GLY A 267 6.34 -28.35 26.22
C GLY A 267 5.61 -27.02 26.21
N GLU A 268 5.96 -26.11 27.12
CA GLU A 268 5.24 -24.85 27.30
C GLU A 268 6.12 -23.65 26.96
N ILE A 269 5.54 -22.71 26.22
CA ILE A 269 6.02 -21.35 26.02
C ILE A 269 5.03 -20.39 26.66
N THR A 270 5.52 -19.39 27.41
CA THR A 270 4.67 -18.33 27.96
C THR A 270 5.06 -16.93 27.48
N PHE A 271 4.08 -16.02 27.47
CA PHE A 271 4.20 -14.62 27.06
C PHE A 271 3.82 -13.68 28.20
N ASN A 272 4.54 -12.56 28.31
CA ASN A 272 4.23 -11.49 29.26
C ASN A 272 3.09 -10.56 28.78
N LYS A 273 2.71 -10.63 27.51
CA LYS A 273 1.64 -9.85 26.88
C LYS A 273 0.70 -10.78 26.11
N PRO A 274 -0.61 -10.48 26.09
CA PRO A 274 -1.57 -11.35 25.45
C PRO A 274 -1.31 -11.49 23.93
N VAL A 275 -1.56 -12.68 23.41
CA VAL A 275 -1.72 -13.01 21.99
C VAL A 275 -3.21 -12.99 21.68
N GLY A 276 -3.61 -12.16 20.72
CA GLY A 276 -5.00 -11.78 20.49
C GLY A 276 -5.16 -10.26 20.48
N PHE A 277 -6.07 -9.74 19.66
CA PHE A 277 -6.32 -8.31 19.61
C PHE A 277 -7.20 -7.88 20.80
N SER A 278 -7.00 -6.67 21.32
CA SER A 278 -7.91 -6.08 22.32
C SER A 278 -8.87 -5.14 21.61
N ILE A 279 -10.14 -5.51 21.53
CA ILE A 279 -11.16 -4.67 20.88
C ILE A 279 -12.29 -4.40 21.88
N PHE A 280 -12.58 -3.10 22.08
CA PHE A 280 -13.70 -2.63 22.92
C PHE A 280 -13.73 -3.19 24.34
N GLY A 281 -12.56 -3.33 24.96
CA GLY A 281 -12.41 -3.83 26.34
C GLY A 281 -12.47 -5.35 26.44
N SER A 282 -12.74 -6.06 25.35
CA SER A 282 -12.60 -7.52 25.26
C SER A 282 -11.23 -7.85 24.70
N GLN A 283 -10.42 -8.54 25.50
CA GLN A 283 -9.16 -9.13 25.04
C GLN A 283 -9.45 -10.50 24.44
N GLU A 284 -9.21 -10.64 23.14
CA GLU A 284 -9.34 -11.92 22.43
C GLU A 284 -8.30 -12.94 22.89
N THR A 285 -8.66 -14.21 22.74
CA THR A 285 -7.76 -15.36 22.76
C THR A 285 -7.26 -15.62 21.35
N GLY A 286 -5.98 -15.36 21.09
CA GLY A 286 -5.36 -15.64 19.79
C GLY A 286 -4.81 -17.06 19.67
N ILE A 287 -4.57 -17.74 20.79
CA ILE A 287 -4.00 -19.09 20.80
C ILE A 287 -5.14 -20.09 21.03
N GLY A 288 -5.22 -21.13 20.21
CA GLY A 288 -6.20 -22.21 20.35
C GLY A 288 -5.81 -23.42 19.51
N PRO A 289 -6.73 -24.40 19.35
CA PRO A 289 -6.52 -25.49 18.42
C PRO A 289 -6.30 -24.95 17.01
N ASN A 290 -5.39 -25.54 16.25
CA ASN A 290 -5.02 -25.10 14.89
C ASN A 290 -4.23 -23.79 14.82
N THR A 291 -3.78 -23.22 15.95
CA THR A 291 -2.79 -22.14 15.92
C THR A 291 -1.53 -22.65 15.23
N LYS A 292 -1.03 -21.87 14.27
CA LYS A 292 0.22 -22.17 13.55
C LYS A 292 1.31 -21.22 14.03
N TYR A 293 2.53 -21.73 14.21
CA TYR A 293 3.65 -20.92 14.66
C TYR A 293 5.01 -21.46 14.23
N PHE A 294 6.02 -20.61 14.27
CA PHE A 294 7.42 -21.01 14.17
C PHE A 294 8.27 -20.14 15.10
N VAL A 295 9.43 -20.66 15.48
CA VAL A 295 10.43 -19.96 16.31
C VAL A 295 11.66 -19.66 15.48
N GLU A 296 12.29 -18.50 15.70
CA GLU A 296 13.42 -18.05 14.87
C GLU A 296 14.48 -17.27 15.64
N GLY A 297 15.67 -17.19 15.03
CA GLY A 297 16.77 -16.37 15.53
C GLY A 297 17.54 -17.03 16.67
N ASN A 298 17.48 -18.36 16.79
CA ASN A 298 18.23 -19.13 17.78
C ASN A 298 19.29 -20.01 17.07
N LYS A 299 20.50 -20.08 17.63
CA LYS A 299 21.64 -20.83 17.06
C LYS A 299 21.32 -22.31 16.82
N GLN A 300 20.44 -22.90 17.61
CA GLN A 300 20.06 -24.31 17.48
C GLN A 300 19.28 -24.62 16.18
N PHE A 301 18.76 -23.60 15.50
CA PHE A 301 18.00 -23.77 14.26
C PHE A 301 18.85 -23.57 13.01
N LEU A 302 20.11 -23.17 13.13
CA LEU A 302 20.99 -23.00 11.97
C LEU A 302 21.44 -24.38 11.48
N ASN A 303 20.65 -24.99 10.59
CA ASN A 303 20.74 -26.41 10.23
C ASN A 303 20.75 -26.66 8.71
N SER A 304 20.51 -25.63 7.89
CA SER A 304 20.38 -25.75 6.43
C SER A 304 21.17 -24.66 5.66
N PRO A 305 21.66 -24.95 4.44
CA PRO A 305 22.29 -23.96 3.58
C PRO A 305 21.37 -22.77 3.28
N GLY A 306 21.89 -21.56 3.41
CA GLY A 306 21.15 -20.31 3.19
C GLY A 306 20.49 -19.75 4.45
N GLU A 307 20.69 -20.37 5.61
CA GLU A 307 20.23 -19.85 6.89
C GLU A 307 21.31 -19.02 7.61
N TRP A 308 20.86 -18.10 8.47
CA TRP A 308 21.75 -17.28 9.29
C TRP A 308 21.14 -16.94 10.66
N VAL A 309 22.00 -16.61 11.62
CA VAL A 309 21.59 -16.11 12.94
C VAL A 309 22.53 -14.99 13.38
N TYR A 310 21.97 -13.95 14.00
CA TYR A 310 22.72 -12.85 14.58
C TYR A 310 22.64 -12.89 16.10
N ASP A 311 23.81 -12.87 16.73
CA ASP A 311 23.96 -12.71 18.17
C ASP A 311 24.23 -11.24 18.48
N SER A 312 23.22 -10.53 18.99
CA SER A 312 23.33 -9.11 19.32
C SER A 312 24.22 -8.83 20.54
N GLY A 313 24.41 -9.81 21.43
CA GLY A 313 25.29 -9.67 22.59
C GLY A 313 26.77 -9.65 22.20
N GLU A 314 27.14 -10.48 21.21
CA GLU A 314 28.52 -10.56 20.69
C GLU A 314 28.74 -9.78 19.38
N LYS A 315 27.67 -9.22 18.79
CA LYS A 315 27.63 -8.64 17.44
C LYS A 315 28.16 -9.58 16.36
N LYS A 316 27.89 -10.88 16.52
CA LYS A 316 28.37 -11.91 15.59
C LYS A 316 27.25 -12.40 14.69
N LEU A 317 27.51 -12.34 13.40
CA LEU A 317 26.68 -12.94 12.37
C LEU A 317 27.23 -14.31 12.02
N TYR A 318 26.40 -15.35 12.15
CA TYR A 318 26.68 -16.72 11.74
C TYR A 318 25.83 -17.04 10.51
N LEU A 319 26.43 -17.64 9.48
CA LEU A 319 25.80 -17.92 8.20
C LEU A 319 26.24 -19.30 7.73
N TRP A 320 25.30 -20.16 7.36
CA TRP A 320 25.57 -21.30 6.49
C TRP A 320 25.39 -20.82 5.05
N PRO A 321 26.48 -20.55 4.31
CA PRO A 321 26.35 -19.99 2.98
C PRO A 321 25.75 -21.01 1.99
N PRO A 322 24.99 -20.55 0.99
CA PRO A 322 24.57 -21.41 -0.11
C PRO A 322 25.77 -22.07 -0.79
N ASP A 323 25.62 -23.35 -1.15
CA ASP A 323 26.61 -24.17 -1.84
C ASP A 323 27.98 -24.27 -1.11
N ASP A 324 27.99 -24.00 0.21
CA ASP A 324 29.20 -23.93 1.05
C ASP A 324 30.28 -22.96 0.54
N ILE A 325 29.89 -22.00 -0.31
CA ILE A 325 30.82 -21.01 -0.86
C ILE A 325 31.14 -19.98 0.22
N HIS A 326 32.43 -19.75 0.45
CA HIS A 326 32.92 -18.74 1.39
C HIS A 326 32.17 -17.39 1.20
N PRO A 327 31.58 -16.79 2.25
CA PRO A 327 30.66 -15.65 2.11
C PRO A 327 31.24 -14.45 1.36
N ALA A 328 32.53 -14.12 1.56
CA ALA A 328 33.21 -13.05 0.84
C ALA A 328 33.29 -13.22 -0.70
N LYS A 329 32.99 -14.41 -1.22
CA LYS A 329 32.93 -14.71 -2.67
C LYS A 329 31.51 -14.68 -3.22
N LEU A 330 30.50 -14.51 -2.37
CA LEU A 330 29.11 -14.46 -2.76
C LEU A 330 28.65 -12.99 -2.86
N PRO A 331 27.71 -12.67 -3.78
CA PRO A 331 27.15 -11.33 -3.89
C PRO A 331 26.06 -11.11 -2.83
N LEU A 332 26.38 -11.36 -1.55
CA LEU A 332 25.46 -11.20 -0.43
C LEU A 332 25.56 -9.79 0.16
N GLU A 333 24.41 -9.25 0.55
CA GLU A 333 24.23 -7.94 1.17
C GLU A 333 23.54 -8.10 2.53
N ILE A 334 24.15 -7.59 3.59
CA ILE A 334 23.65 -7.60 4.97
C ILE A 334 22.90 -6.28 5.21
N ALA A 335 21.60 -6.34 5.53
CA ALA A 335 20.81 -5.14 5.78
C ALA A 335 21.29 -4.43 7.07
N LYS A 336 21.54 -3.12 6.99
CA LYS A 336 22.04 -2.32 8.12
C LYS A 336 21.11 -1.16 8.46
N ARG A 337 20.90 -0.24 7.52
CA ARG A 337 20.25 1.06 7.73
C ARG A 337 18.73 0.92 7.79
N TYR A 338 18.09 1.53 8.78
CA TYR A 338 16.63 1.51 8.94
C TYR A 338 15.88 2.51 8.05
N SER A 339 16.57 3.42 7.37
CA SER A 339 15.95 4.35 6.43
C SER A 339 16.80 4.61 5.20
N GLY A 340 16.15 4.68 4.04
CA GLY A 340 16.77 5.22 2.82
C GLY A 340 16.75 6.74 2.85
N MET A 341 15.55 7.33 2.72
CA MET A 341 15.33 8.78 2.83
C MET A 341 14.37 9.11 3.97
N LYS A 342 14.78 9.99 4.87
CA LYS A 342 13.95 10.54 5.95
C LYS A 342 13.65 12.01 5.67
N ILE A 343 12.38 12.36 5.56
CA ILE A 343 11.87 13.71 5.31
C ILE A 343 11.15 14.17 6.59
N VAL A 344 11.83 15.03 7.33
CA VAL A 344 11.33 15.59 8.60
C VAL A 344 10.63 16.93 8.40
N SER A 345 11.07 17.71 7.42
CA SER A 345 10.42 18.96 7.02
C SER A 345 10.85 19.25 5.59
N ALA A 346 9.91 19.51 4.70
CA ALA A 346 10.20 19.80 3.30
C ALA A 346 8.99 20.40 2.62
N ASN A 347 9.22 21.40 1.77
CA ASN A 347 8.21 21.92 0.87
C ASN A 347 8.75 21.86 -0.57
N ASN A 348 7.94 21.42 -1.51
CA ASN A 348 8.29 21.36 -2.94
C ASN A 348 9.54 20.49 -3.22
N LEU A 349 9.46 19.20 -2.89
CA LEU A 349 10.52 18.23 -3.18
C LEU A 349 10.07 17.24 -4.25
N GLU A 350 10.92 17.00 -5.25
CA GLU A 350 10.69 15.97 -6.27
C GLU A 350 11.83 14.94 -6.23
N ILE A 351 11.48 13.65 -6.17
CA ILE A 351 12.39 12.52 -6.26
C ILE A 351 12.02 11.75 -7.53
N ASP A 352 12.98 11.54 -8.42
CA ASP A 352 12.74 11.05 -9.78
C ASP A 352 13.84 10.09 -10.23
N GLY A 353 13.47 8.85 -10.57
CA GLY A 353 14.42 7.87 -11.13
C GLY A 353 15.31 7.13 -10.13
N VAL A 354 15.09 7.27 -8.81
CA VAL A 354 15.98 6.67 -7.80
C VAL A 354 15.49 5.29 -7.37
N GLU A 355 16.38 4.29 -7.39
CA GLU A 355 16.11 2.99 -6.78
C GLU A 355 16.52 3.00 -5.30
N ILE A 356 15.65 2.58 -4.40
CA ILE A 356 15.94 2.46 -2.96
C ILE A 356 15.78 1.01 -2.55
N ARG A 357 16.81 0.40 -1.95
CA ARG A 357 16.75 -1.03 -1.63
C ARG A 357 17.56 -1.48 -0.43
N ASN A 358 17.28 -2.70 0.03
CA ASN A 358 17.97 -3.38 1.12
C ASN A 358 17.91 -2.57 2.44
N ILE A 359 16.76 -1.93 2.70
CA ILE A 359 16.55 -1.10 3.88
C ILE A 359 16.08 -1.99 5.03
N ASN A 360 16.86 -2.00 6.11
CA ASN A 360 16.67 -2.89 7.23
C ASN A 360 15.35 -2.64 7.97
N TYR A 361 14.86 -3.66 8.66
CA TYR A 361 13.67 -3.59 9.51
C TYR A 361 14.05 -3.48 10.98
N SER A 362 13.24 -2.74 11.76
CA SER A 362 13.33 -2.66 13.21
C SER A 362 11.94 -2.80 13.82
N THR A 363 11.85 -3.50 14.95
CA THR A 363 10.62 -3.55 15.77
C THR A 363 10.47 -2.30 16.64
N ASP A 364 11.56 -1.59 16.91
CA ASP A 364 11.62 -0.58 17.97
C ASP A 364 11.51 0.86 17.43
N ASN A 365 11.77 1.05 16.13
CA ASN A 365 11.83 2.37 15.50
C ASN A 365 11.08 2.39 14.18
N ILE A 366 10.54 3.56 13.81
CA ILE A 366 10.00 3.79 12.48
C ILE A 366 11.11 3.56 11.44
N ASN A 367 10.83 2.72 10.45
CA ASN A 367 11.78 2.30 9.43
C ASN A 367 11.07 2.15 8.08
N GLY A 368 11.82 2.33 7.01
CA GLY A 368 11.30 2.22 5.64
C GLY A 368 12.19 2.88 4.61
N ALA A 369 11.97 2.54 3.34
CA ALA A 369 12.73 3.11 2.24
C ALA A 369 12.59 4.63 2.13
N VAL A 370 11.37 5.14 2.32
CA VAL A 370 11.10 6.58 2.48
C VAL A 370 10.24 6.79 3.71
N ILE A 371 10.66 7.69 4.58
CA ILE A 371 9.95 8.05 5.81
C ILE A 371 9.63 9.54 5.77
N ILE A 372 8.35 9.87 5.63
CA ILE A 372 7.80 11.22 5.80
C ILE A 372 7.19 11.27 7.19
N ASN A 373 7.93 11.87 8.12
CA ASN A 373 7.56 11.92 9.52
C ASN A 373 7.97 13.27 10.12
N PRO A 374 7.12 14.30 9.97
CA PRO A 374 7.40 15.60 10.50
C PRO A 374 7.47 15.61 12.02
N SER A 375 8.43 16.37 12.54
CA SER A 375 8.47 16.70 13.97
C SER A 375 7.28 17.60 14.36
N LYS A 376 7.02 17.73 15.66
CA LYS A 376 5.96 18.59 16.18
C LYS A 376 6.09 20.02 15.63
N ASN A 377 4.98 20.56 15.12
CA ASN A 377 4.87 21.88 14.47
C ASN A 377 5.61 22.03 13.11
N GLU A 378 6.19 20.97 12.56
CA GLU A 378 6.75 20.99 11.22
C GLU A 378 5.69 20.63 10.16
N THR A 379 5.94 21.08 8.93
CA THR A 379 5.08 20.78 7.77
C THR A 379 5.88 20.09 6.67
N VAL A 380 5.25 19.08 6.08
CA VAL A 380 5.70 18.50 4.82
C VAL A 380 4.61 18.73 3.78
N GLU A 381 4.93 19.46 2.72
CA GLU A 381 3.98 19.76 1.64
C GLU A 381 4.58 19.60 0.24
N ASN A 382 3.76 19.10 -0.69
CA ASN A 382 4.10 19.00 -2.11
C ASN A 382 5.36 18.16 -2.35
N ILE A 383 5.27 16.89 -1.98
CA ILE A 383 6.30 15.88 -2.21
C ILE A 383 5.87 15.01 -3.38
N ILE A 384 6.70 14.97 -4.41
CA ILE A 384 6.49 14.17 -5.62
C ILE A 384 7.54 13.07 -5.63
N PHE A 385 7.12 11.82 -5.71
CA PHE A 385 8.02 10.68 -5.88
C PHE A 385 7.58 9.88 -7.11
N LYS A 386 8.46 9.79 -8.11
CA LYS A 386 8.10 9.18 -9.39
C LYS A 386 9.21 8.41 -10.09
N ASN A 387 8.82 7.60 -11.07
CA ASN A 387 9.73 6.83 -11.94
C ASN A 387 10.78 6.02 -11.17
N SER A 388 10.43 5.54 -9.98
CA SER A 388 11.38 5.04 -8.99
C SER A 388 11.04 3.60 -8.60
N SER A 389 11.96 2.93 -7.93
CA SER A 389 11.69 1.58 -7.43
C SER A 389 12.14 1.40 -6.00
N ILE A 390 11.38 0.61 -5.25
CA ILE A 390 11.68 0.24 -3.87
C ILE A 390 11.66 -1.28 -3.78
N ASN A 391 12.74 -1.89 -3.30
CA ASN A 391 12.78 -3.34 -3.14
C ASN A 391 13.58 -3.83 -1.94
N ASN A 392 13.24 -5.00 -1.41
CA ASN A 392 13.94 -5.64 -0.29
C ASN A 392 14.03 -4.71 0.92
N SER A 393 12.88 -4.38 1.52
CA SER A 393 12.82 -3.42 2.62
C SER A 393 11.88 -3.91 3.73
N GLY A 394 12.08 -3.43 4.96
CA GLY A 394 11.10 -3.56 6.03
C GLY A 394 9.74 -3.01 5.60
N ASN A 395 9.65 -1.68 5.47
CA ASN A 395 8.50 -0.98 4.86
C ASN A 395 8.93 -0.23 3.60
N GLY A 396 8.00 0.04 2.68
CA GLY A 396 8.27 0.90 1.53
C GLY A 396 8.25 2.38 1.89
N ILE A 397 7.11 3.04 1.72
CA ILE A 397 6.90 4.46 2.02
C ILE A 397 6.04 4.60 3.28
N ILE A 398 6.55 5.29 4.29
CA ILE A 398 5.81 5.63 5.51
C ILE A 398 5.50 7.12 5.52
N ILE A 399 4.22 7.47 5.67
CA ILE A 399 3.71 8.85 5.73
C ILE A 399 2.94 9.00 7.05
N SER A 400 3.62 9.39 8.13
CA SER A 400 3.01 9.41 9.47
C SER A 400 3.19 10.75 10.16
N ALA A 401 2.08 11.37 10.55
CA ALA A 401 2.08 12.50 11.47
C ALA A 401 1.81 12.00 12.90
N ASP A 402 2.83 12.02 13.75
CA ASP A 402 2.77 11.49 15.12
C ASP A 402 2.06 12.45 16.10
N SER A 403 1.78 13.69 15.67
CA SER A 403 1.08 14.68 16.50
C SER A 403 -0.03 15.37 15.72
N GLU A 404 -1.12 15.76 16.40
CA GLU A 404 -2.19 16.57 15.81
C GLU A 404 -1.69 17.94 15.28
N ARG A 405 -0.48 18.36 15.65
CA ARG A 405 0.13 19.64 15.25
C ARG A 405 1.14 19.53 14.10
N SER A 406 1.46 18.32 13.65
CA SER A 406 2.25 18.11 12.43
C SER A 406 1.33 18.05 11.22
N ASN A 407 1.77 18.59 10.08
CA ASN A 407 0.95 18.66 8.88
C ASN A 407 1.66 17.97 7.71
N ILE A 408 1.00 16.99 7.09
CA ILE A 408 1.45 16.33 5.86
C ILE A 408 0.38 16.54 4.78
N ASN A 409 0.77 17.16 3.67
CA ASN A 409 -0.16 17.61 2.64
C ASN A 409 0.40 17.40 1.23
N LYS A 410 -0.43 16.96 0.27
CA LYS A 410 -0.05 16.85 -1.15
C LYS A 410 1.17 15.95 -1.35
N ILE A 411 0.97 14.66 -1.15
CA ILE A 411 1.99 13.64 -1.46
C ILE A 411 1.52 12.88 -2.70
N ASP A 412 2.32 12.98 -3.75
CA ASP A 412 2.08 12.34 -5.04
C ASP A 412 3.12 11.24 -5.25
N VAL A 413 2.66 10.00 -5.40
CA VAL A 413 3.47 8.81 -5.68
C VAL A 413 3.01 8.27 -7.03
N SER A 414 3.87 8.30 -8.06
CA SER A 414 3.47 7.90 -9.41
C SER A 414 4.52 7.07 -10.13
N ASP A 415 4.11 6.07 -10.90
CA ASP A 415 5.04 5.30 -11.74
C ASP A 415 6.14 4.60 -10.91
N LEU A 416 5.77 4.07 -9.73
CA LEU A 416 6.67 3.30 -8.88
C LEU A 416 6.52 1.79 -9.09
N LYS A 417 7.62 1.09 -8.89
CA LYS A 417 7.62 -0.37 -8.66
C LYS A 417 8.08 -0.66 -7.24
N ILE A 418 7.18 -1.17 -6.37
CA ILE A 418 7.48 -1.45 -4.96
C ILE A 418 7.27 -2.94 -4.69
N HIS A 419 8.32 -3.66 -4.29
CA HIS A 419 8.17 -5.10 -4.04
C HIS A 419 9.14 -5.71 -3.05
N SER A 420 8.86 -6.95 -2.64
CA SER A 420 9.68 -7.69 -1.67
C SER A 420 9.80 -6.93 -0.34
N LEU A 421 8.65 -6.58 0.24
CA LEU A 421 8.57 -5.90 1.53
C LEU A 421 8.18 -6.89 2.63
N LEU A 422 8.84 -6.79 3.78
CA LEU A 422 8.42 -7.56 4.95
C LEU A 422 7.05 -7.09 5.47
N LYS A 423 6.79 -5.78 5.40
CA LYS A 423 5.57 -5.10 5.87
C LYS A 423 4.85 -4.36 4.72
N ASN A 424 4.29 -3.18 5.00
CA ASN A 424 3.48 -2.41 4.06
C ASN A 424 4.36 -1.79 2.96
N ALA A 425 3.85 -1.78 1.72
CA ALA A 425 4.47 -1.06 0.62
C ALA A 425 4.27 0.45 0.79
N ILE A 426 3.06 0.87 1.16
CA ILE A 426 2.75 2.27 1.48
C ILE A 426 1.87 2.31 2.73
N PHE A 427 2.30 3.05 3.74
CA PHE A 427 1.51 3.32 4.95
C PHE A 427 1.32 4.82 5.12
N SER A 428 0.08 5.26 5.36
CA SER A 428 -0.26 6.65 5.65
C SER A 428 -1.10 6.74 6.93
N LEU A 429 -0.77 7.67 7.82
CA LEU A 429 -1.52 7.97 9.02
C LEU A 429 -1.63 9.49 9.22
N ASN A 430 -2.86 9.98 9.36
CA ASN A 430 -3.18 11.38 9.65
C ASN A 430 -2.60 12.38 8.62
N ALA A 431 -2.63 12.04 7.32
CA ALA A 431 -2.21 12.92 6.23
C ALA A 431 -3.43 13.47 5.46
N ARG A 432 -3.19 14.31 4.44
CA ARG A 432 -4.23 14.79 3.51
C ARG A 432 -3.71 14.97 2.09
N ASN A 433 -4.59 14.86 1.10
CA ASN A 433 -4.28 15.03 -0.31
C ASN A 433 -3.17 14.03 -0.74
N ILE A 434 -3.48 12.74 -0.67
CA ILE A 434 -2.56 11.66 -1.06
C ILE A 434 -3.01 11.12 -2.41
N ARG A 435 -2.10 11.10 -3.39
CA ARG A 435 -2.31 10.48 -4.70
C ARG A 435 -1.29 9.38 -4.92
N ILE A 436 -1.77 8.19 -5.27
CA ILE A 436 -0.95 7.05 -5.65
C ILE A 436 -1.44 6.57 -7.00
N GLU A 437 -0.59 6.61 -8.02
CA GLU A 437 -1.01 6.25 -9.37
C GLU A 437 0.03 5.54 -10.23
N ASN A 438 -0.47 4.83 -11.25
CA ASN A 438 0.32 4.15 -12.28
C ASN A 438 1.44 3.27 -11.70
N SER A 439 1.26 2.75 -10.49
CA SER A 439 2.31 2.04 -9.75
C SER A 439 2.00 0.54 -9.68
N GLU A 440 3.06 -0.28 -9.67
CA GLU A 440 2.99 -1.73 -9.46
C GLU A 440 3.53 -2.08 -8.06
N ILE A 441 2.70 -2.72 -7.24
CA ILE A 441 3.02 -3.12 -5.88
C ILE A 441 2.82 -4.63 -5.73
N TYR A 442 3.85 -5.36 -5.31
CA TYR A 442 3.72 -6.80 -5.13
C TYR A 442 4.71 -7.44 -4.17
N ASN A 443 4.44 -8.67 -3.72
CA ASN A 443 5.25 -9.38 -2.73
C ASN A 443 5.48 -8.51 -1.48
N SER A 444 4.38 -8.00 -0.91
CA SER A 444 4.39 -7.14 0.27
C SER A 444 3.61 -7.78 1.42
N GLY A 445 4.24 -7.84 2.60
CA GLY A 445 3.54 -8.15 3.83
C GLY A 445 3.35 -9.64 4.13
N GLN A 446 3.88 -10.56 3.32
CA GLN A 446 3.75 -12.01 3.54
C GLN A 446 4.30 -12.45 4.90
N TYR A 447 5.42 -11.87 5.31
CA TYR A 447 6.13 -12.24 6.53
C TYR A 447 5.37 -11.81 7.78
N PHE A 448 4.84 -10.58 7.78
CA PHE A 448 4.17 -9.98 8.94
C PHE A 448 2.65 -9.92 8.84
N ASN A 449 2.06 -10.51 7.81
CA ASN A 449 0.63 -10.41 7.51
C ASN A 449 0.15 -8.95 7.44
N GLU A 450 0.77 -8.17 6.55
CA GLU A 450 0.50 -6.73 6.38
C GLU A 450 -0.10 -6.42 5.01
N ASN A 451 -0.67 -5.23 4.87
CA ASN A 451 -1.33 -4.78 3.64
C ASN A 451 -0.32 -4.37 2.57
N GLY A 452 -0.74 -4.34 1.30
CA GLY A 452 0.01 -3.63 0.26
C GLY A 452 0.02 -2.13 0.54
N ILE A 453 -1.16 -1.50 0.48
CA ILE A 453 -1.36 -0.08 0.82
C ILE A 453 -2.27 0.01 2.05
N ASN A 454 -1.86 0.78 3.07
CA ASN A 454 -2.66 1.04 4.26
C ASN A 454 -2.76 2.55 4.50
N ILE A 455 -3.97 3.12 4.38
CA ILE A 455 -4.22 4.55 4.54
C ILE A 455 -5.20 4.75 5.69
N ILE A 456 -4.76 5.46 6.73
CA ILE A 456 -5.50 5.61 7.98
C ILE A 456 -5.80 7.09 8.21
N ARG A 457 -7.07 7.40 8.49
CA ARG A 457 -7.53 8.73 8.94
C ARG A 457 -7.14 9.88 7.99
N THR A 458 -7.19 9.63 6.69
CA THR A 458 -6.69 10.53 5.65
C THR A 458 -7.84 10.98 4.74
N ASN A 459 -7.94 12.30 4.49
CA ASN A 459 -8.92 12.89 3.58
C ASN A 459 -8.29 13.21 2.20
N ASN A 460 -9.13 13.30 1.17
CA ASN A 460 -8.73 13.58 -0.21
C ASN A 460 -7.70 12.55 -0.72
N VAL A 461 -8.13 11.29 -0.82
CA VAL A 461 -7.27 10.17 -1.27
C VAL A 461 -7.62 9.82 -2.71
N ARG A 462 -6.62 9.66 -3.57
CA ARG A 462 -6.78 9.20 -4.95
C ARG A 462 -5.87 8.01 -5.21
N LEU A 463 -6.45 6.83 -5.43
CA LEU A 463 -5.74 5.62 -5.83
C LEU A 463 -6.15 5.29 -7.27
N LEU A 464 -5.27 5.54 -8.23
CA LEU A 464 -5.62 5.54 -9.67
C LEU A 464 -4.71 4.62 -10.48
N ASN A 465 -5.26 3.76 -11.32
CA ASN A 465 -4.47 3.00 -12.32
C ASN A 465 -3.32 2.16 -11.73
N ASN A 466 -3.45 1.68 -10.49
CA ASN A 466 -2.40 0.86 -9.87
C ASN A 466 -2.64 -0.63 -10.13
N LYS A 467 -1.55 -1.40 -10.14
CA LYS A 467 -1.58 -2.85 -10.15
C LYS A 467 -1.01 -3.35 -8.83
N ILE A 468 -1.82 -4.04 -8.03
CA ILE A 468 -1.46 -4.45 -6.67
C ILE A 468 -1.70 -5.96 -6.56
N HIS A 469 -0.66 -6.75 -6.29
CA HIS A 469 -0.84 -8.18 -6.23
C HIS A 469 0.14 -8.91 -5.33
N ASP A 470 -0.16 -10.17 -5.00
CA ASP A 470 0.68 -10.98 -4.13
C ASP A 470 0.96 -10.24 -2.80
N THR A 471 -0.10 -10.00 -2.03
CA THR A 471 -0.01 -9.33 -0.72
C THR A 471 -0.33 -10.28 0.41
N GLY A 472 0.37 -10.14 1.54
CA GLY A 472 0.18 -10.99 2.72
C GLY A 472 -1.24 -10.88 3.29
N TYR A 473 -1.69 -9.65 3.53
CA TYR A 473 -3.05 -9.33 4.01
C TYR A 473 -3.90 -8.70 2.90
N ASN A 474 -4.56 -7.56 3.15
CA ASN A 474 -5.33 -6.88 2.12
C ASN A 474 -4.42 -6.27 1.05
N GLY A 475 -4.91 -6.19 -0.20
CA GLY A 475 -4.21 -5.42 -1.24
C GLY A 475 -4.17 -3.94 -0.88
N VAL A 476 -5.33 -3.37 -0.58
CA VAL A 476 -5.51 -2.00 -0.12
C VAL A 476 -6.45 -1.96 1.08
N GLN A 477 -6.09 -1.19 2.10
CA GLN A 477 -6.94 -0.88 3.24
C GLN A 477 -7.03 0.65 3.43
N ILE A 478 -8.25 1.18 3.53
CA ILE A 478 -8.51 2.57 3.93
C ILE A 478 -9.31 2.56 5.23
N VAL A 479 -8.76 3.14 6.29
CA VAL A 479 -9.34 3.18 7.64
C VAL A 479 -9.82 4.57 8.00
N GLY A 480 -11.05 4.69 8.47
CA GLY A 480 -11.61 5.93 8.99
C GLY A 480 -11.49 6.07 10.51
N TYR A 481 -12.51 6.66 11.13
CA TYR A 481 -12.58 6.91 12.57
C TYR A 481 -13.66 6.03 13.20
N GLU A 482 -13.25 4.96 13.87
CA GLU A 482 -14.18 4.21 14.72
C GLU A 482 -14.57 5.01 15.96
N LYS A 483 -15.86 4.97 16.34
CA LYS A 483 -16.43 5.66 17.53
C LYS A 483 -16.28 7.18 17.54
N SER A 484 -16.21 7.79 16.37
CA SER A 484 -16.22 9.24 16.20
C SER A 484 -17.22 9.63 15.13
N ASP A 485 -17.85 10.80 15.28
CA ASP A 485 -18.66 11.41 14.22
C ASP A 485 -17.82 12.02 13.09
N LYS A 486 -16.48 11.93 13.18
CA LYS A 486 -15.58 12.36 12.11
C LYS A 486 -15.77 11.49 10.87
N GLU A 487 -15.83 12.16 9.73
CA GLU A 487 -15.95 11.52 8.42
C GLU A 487 -14.61 11.49 7.68
N ILE A 488 -14.42 10.44 6.89
CA ILE A 488 -13.44 10.43 5.80
C ILE A 488 -14.09 11.03 4.56
N LYS A 489 -13.44 12.02 3.95
CA LYS A 489 -13.99 12.78 2.84
C LYS A 489 -13.17 12.62 1.56
N ASN A 490 -13.87 12.56 0.43
CA ASN A 490 -13.31 12.66 -0.91
C ASN A 490 -12.27 11.55 -1.20
N VAL A 491 -12.70 10.30 -1.15
CA VAL A 491 -11.84 9.16 -1.51
C VAL A 491 -12.26 8.65 -2.89
N LEU A 492 -11.31 8.57 -3.82
CA LEU A 492 -11.51 7.99 -5.14
C LEU A 492 -10.53 6.83 -5.34
N ILE A 493 -11.08 5.63 -5.53
CA ILE A 493 -10.33 4.43 -5.89
C ILE A 493 -10.80 4.02 -7.28
N GLU A 494 -10.04 4.37 -8.31
CA GLU A 494 -10.46 4.21 -9.70
C GLU A 494 -9.45 3.44 -10.55
N ASN A 495 -9.96 2.50 -11.35
CA ASN A 495 -9.19 1.81 -12.39
C ASN A 495 -7.97 1.04 -11.88
N ASN A 496 -8.02 0.52 -10.64
CA ASN A 496 -6.96 -0.33 -10.10
C ASN A 496 -7.24 -1.81 -10.38
N THR A 497 -6.18 -2.60 -10.56
CA THR A 497 -6.27 -4.06 -10.65
C THR A 497 -5.60 -4.65 -9.42
N ILE A 498 -6.39 -5.35 -8.59
CA ILE A 498 -5.96 -5.91 -7.31
C ILE A 498 -6.26 -7.41 -7.27
N TYR A 499 -5.24 -8.24 -7.11
CA TYR A 499 -5.41 -9.69 -7.17
C TYR A 499 -4.38 -10.47 -6.35
N ASN A 500 -4.64 -11.75 -6.07
CA ASN A 500 -3.76 -12.57 -5.23
C ASN A 500 -3.44 -11.91 -3.87
N SER A 501 -4.37 -11.17 -3.30
CA SER A 501 -4.28 -10.72 -1.91
C SER A 501 -4.60 -11.89 -0.96
N CYS A 502 -4.43 -11.68 0.34
CA CYS A 502 -4.76 -12.66 1.36
C CYS A 502 -3.94 -13.95 1.30
N GLN A 503 -2.63 -13.83 1.07
CA GLN A 503 -1.76 -14.99 0.94
C GLN A 503 -1.32 -15.58 2.30
N SER A 504 -1.34 -14.78 3.37
CA SER A 504 -0.89 -15.19 4.71
C SER A 504 -1.99 -15.18 5.76
N SER A 505 -3.27 -15.06 5.38
CA SER A 505 -4.37 -14.96 6.33
C SER A 505 -5.74 -15.28 5.73
N SER A 506 -6.76 -15.34 6.59
CA SER A 506 -8.19 -15.32 6.25
C SER A 506 -8.87 -13.97 6.58
N PHE A 507 -10.15 -13.83 6.21
CA PHE A 507 -11.02 -12.67 6.48
C PHE A 507 -10.49 -11.31 6.00
N CYS A 508 -9.91 -11.30 4.80
CA CYS A 508 -9.32 -10.13 4.17
C CYS A 508 -9.82 -9.96 2.74
N ALA A 509 -9.39 -8.89 2.07
CA ALA A 509 -9.89 -8.52 0.76
C ALA A 509 -8.81 -7.96 -0.16
N ALA A 510 -9.09 -7.97 -1.47
CA ALA A 510 -8.33 -7.16 -2.42
C ALA A 510 -8.38 -5.69 -1.99
N LEU A 511 -9.58 -5.19 -1.67
CA LEU A 511 -9.81 -3.84 -1.21
C LEU A 511 -10.70 -3.83 0.05
N LYS A 512 -10.24 -3.16 1.11
CA LYS A 512 -10.99 -3.01 2.36
C LYS A 512 -11.19 -1.53 2.73
N LEU A 513 -12.44 -1.13 2.96
CA LEU A 513 -12.78 0.13 3.62
C LEU A 513 -13.29 -0.19 5.02
N TYR A 514 -12.66 0.40 6.04
CA TYR A 514 -12.87 0.00 7.43
C TYR A 514 -13.10 1.19 8.37
N GLY A 515 -14.15 1.10 9.19
CA GLY A 515 -14.31 1.91 10.39
C GLY A 515 -14.65 3.39 10.17
N GLY A 516 -15.93 3.74 10.23
CA GLY A 516 -16.40 5.13 10.27
C GLY A 516 -17.33 5.52 9.13
N LYS A 517 -17.73 6.80 9.11
CA LYS A 517 -18.55 7.37 8.04
C LYS A 517 -17.67 7.90 6.91
N TYR A 518 -18.05 7.60 5.68
CA TYR A 518 -17.41 8.10 4.49
C TYR A 518 -18.36 9.05 3.76
N ASN A 519 -17.79 10.10 3.18
CA ASN A 519 -18.54 11.12 2.44
C ASN A 519 -17.81 11.40 1.13
N ASN A 520 -18.56 11.44 0.03
CA ASN A 520 -18.00 11.54 -1.32
C ASN A 520 -16.89 10.50 -1.58
N THR A 521 -17.16 9.24 -1.21
CA THR A 521 -16.24 8.12 -1.41
C THR A 521 -16.74 7.21 -2.52
N ILE A 522 -15.92 7.06 -3.56
CA ILE A 522 -16.27 6.35 -4.78
C ILE A 522 -15.19 5.29 -5.08
N VAL A 523 -15.61 4.04 -5.14
CA VAL A 523 -14.82 2.89 -5.60
C VAL A 523 -15.35 2.52 -6.97
N ARG A 524 -14.58 2.72 -8.04
CA ARG A 524 -15.08 2.49 -9.39
C ARG A 524 -14.10 1.94 -10.40
N LYS A 525 -14.62 1.14 -11.35
CA LYS A 525 -13.84 0.58 -12.46
C LYS A 525 -12.63 -0.25 -12.03
N ASN A 526 -12.61 -0.76 -10.80
CA ASN A 526 -11.52 -1.61 -10.33
C ASN A 526 -11.78 -3.07 -10.72
N VAL A 527 -10.71 -3.84 -10.89
CA VAL A 527 -10.72 -5.29 -11.07
C VAL A 527 -10.18 -5.94 -9.80
N LEU A 528 -11.01 -6.72 -9.09
CA LEU A 528 -10.72 -7.31 -7.78
C LEU A 528 -10.84 -8.83 -7.89
N LYS A 529 -9.74 -9.57 -8.03
CA LYS A 529 -9.83 -10.99 -8.43
C LYS A 529 -8.85 -11.94 -7.78
N ASP A 530 -9.16 -13.23 -7.85
CA ASP A 530 -8.25 -14.33 -7.50
C ASP A 530 -7.74 -14.27 -6.05
N ASN A 531 -8.60 -13.84 -5.11
CA ASN A 531 -8.25 -13.73 -3.70
C ASN A 531 -8.70 -14.97 -2.94
N ILE A 532 -7.76 -15.59 -2.20
CA ILE A 532 -7.96 -16.90 -1.59
C ILE A 532 -8.32 -16.82 -0.12
N GLY A 533 -7.53 -16.16 0.74
CA GLY A 533 -7.90 -16.03 2.15
C GLY A 533 -7.81 -17.34 2.92
N TRP A 534 -6.76 -18.12 2.67
CA TRP A 534 -6.55 -19.40 3.32
C TRP A 534 -5.94 -19.23 4.70
N SER A 535 -6.44 -20.00 5.67
CA SER A 535 -5.70 -20.26 6.90
C SER A 535 -5.86 -21.72 7.30
N TYR A 536 -4.86 -22.28 7.98
CA TYR A 536 -4.95 -23.64 8.50
C TYR A 536 -6.16 -23.83 9.43
N CYS A 537 -6.45 -22.85 10.29
CA CYS A 537 -7.62 -22.89 11.15
C CYS A 537 -8.92 -22.92 10.33
N GLN A 538 -9.07 -22.08 9.30
CA GLN A 538 -10.25 -22.09 8.43
C GLN A 538 -10.43 -23.42 7.70
N GLU A 539 -9.33 -24.00 7.20
CA GLU A 539 -9.34 -25.31 6.53
C GLU A 539 -9.86 -26.41 7.48
N LYS A 540 -9.39 -26.42 8.73
CA LYS A 540 -9.80 -27.45 9.71
C LYS A 540 -11.19 -27.26 10.29
N THR A 541 -11.60 -26.02 10.52
CA THR A 541 -12.88 -25.72 11.18
C THR A 541 -14.06 -25.66 10.21
N SER A 542 -13.85 -25.15 8.99
CA SER A 542 -14.92 -24.90 8.02
C SER A 542 -14.70 -25.54 6.66
N GLY A 543 -13.47 -25.93 6.33
CA GLY A 543 -13.09 -26.41 5.00
C GLY A 543 -13.18 -25.34 3.91
N LYS A 544 -13.28 -24.05 4.28
CA LYS A 544 -13.55 -22.94 3.36
C LYS A 544 -12.56 -21.81 3.57
N ASN A 545 -12.08 -21.23 2.47
CA ASN A 545 -11.26 -20.02 2.53
C ASN A 545 -12.14 -18.76 2.58
N GLN A 546 -11.58 -17.66 3.10
CA GLN A 546 -12.35 -16.46 3.48
C GLN A 546 -11.71 -15.19 2.89
N ALA A 547 -11.78 -15.00 1.57
CA ALA A 547 -11.34 -13.75 0.93
C ALA A 547 -12.43 -13.09 0.09
N HIS A 548 -12.34 -11.77 0.03
CA HIS A 548 -13.30 -10.91 -0.67
C HIS A 548 -12.64 -10.11 -1.78
N GLY A 549 -13.42 -9.70 -2.78
CA GLY A 549 -13.00 -8.64 -3.70
C GLY A 549 -12.96 -7.29 -3.00
N LEU A 550 -14.14 -6.76 -2.66
CA LEU A 550 -14.31 -5.55 -1.85
C LEU A 550 -14.96 -5.89 -0.51
N PHE A 551 -14.37 -5.41 0.58
CA PHE A 551 -14.90 -5.54 1.93
C PHE A 551 -15.12 -4.17 2.59
N ILE A 552 -16.39 -3.83 2.82
CA ILE A 552 -16.82 -2.68 3.64
C ILE A 552 -17.11 -3.19 5.05
N SER A 553 -16.26 -2.83 6.01
CA SER A 553 -16.34 -3.35 7.39
C SER A 553 -16.51 -2.19 8.37
N ASN A 554 -17.57 -2.19 9.19
CA ASN A 554 -17.88 -1.07 10.10
C ASN A 554 -17.90 0.30 9.38
N ALA A 555 -18.44 0.38 8.17
CA ALA A 555 -18.36 1.59 7.35
C ALA A 555 -19.64 1.89 6.56
N SER A 556 -19.88 3.18 6.33
CA SER A 556 -21.08 3.75 5.71
C SER A 556 -20.73 4.80 4.64
N GLY A 557 -21.65 5.07 3.72
CA GLY A 557 -21.60 6.21 2.79
C GLY A 557 -20.67 6.01 1.59
N ILE A 558 -20.52 4.76 1.13
CA ILE A 558 -19.59 4.39 0.05
C ILE A 558 -20.39 4.09 -1.22
N THR A 559 -19.99 4.69 -2.34
CA THR A 559 -20.49 4.35 -3.67
C THR A 559 -19.52 3.41 -4.38
N VAL A 560 -20.03 2.26 -4.80
CA VAL A 560 -19.32 1.19 -5.51
C VAL A 560 -19.94 1.09 -6.90
N ASP A 561 -19.25 1.62 -7.90
CA ASP A 561 -19.76 1.75 -9.28
C ASP A 561 -18.86 1.07 -10.31
N SER A 562 -19.44 0.27 -11.21
CA SER A 562 -18.71 -0.23 -12.38
C SER A 562 -17.46 -1.10 -12.08
N ASN A 563 -17.39 -1.76 -10.92
CA ASN A 563 -16.27 -2.65 -10.58
C ASN A 563 -16.51 -4.08 -11.08
N THR A 564 -15.43 -4.80 -11.32
CA THR A 564 -15.44 -6.24 -11.64
C THR A 564 -14.76 -7.02 -10.53
N SER A 565 -15.47 -7.98 -9.93
CA SER A 565 -15.00 -8.78 -8.80
C SER A 565 -15.15 -10.28 -9.11
N LEU A 566 -14.05 -11.01 -9.25
CA LEU A 566 -14.09 -12.37 -9.82
C LEU A 566 -13.21 -13.37 -9.07
N ASN A 567 -13.65 -14.62 -8.98
CA ASN A 567 -12.86 -15.73 -8.42
C ASN A 567 -12.37 -15.46 -6.97
N ASN A 568 -13.23 -14.87 -6.14
CA ASN A 568 -12.95 -14.65 -4.72
C ASN A 568 -13.60 -15.76 -3.92
N THR A 569 -12.88 -16.35 -2.96
CA THR A 569 -13.36 -17.56 -2.27
C THR A 569 -14.63 -17.35 -1.47
N LEU A 570 -14.83 -16.17 -0.87
CA LEU A 570 -16.04 -15.84 -0.13
C LEU A 570 -16.98 -14.94 -0.95
N ALA A 571 -16.67 -13.66 -1.12
CA ALA A 571 -17.62 -12.73 -1.74
C ALA A 571 -17.00 -11.79 -2.77
N GLY A 572 -17.75 -11.47 -3.82
CA GLY A 572 -17.40 -10.39 -4.73
C GLY A 572 -17.41 -9.03 -4.02
N PHE A 573 -18.51 -8.75 -3.30
CA PHE A 573 -18.71 -7.58 -2.45
C PHE A 573 -19.23 -8.03 -1.08
N HIS A 574 -18.61 -7.59 0.01
CA HIS A 574 -19.03 -7.94 1.37
C HIS A 574 -19.19 -6.69 2.22
N VAL A 575 -20.28 -6.61 2.95
CA VAL A 575 -20.58 -5.53 3.89
C VAL A 575 -20.87 -6.13 5.25
N TYR A 576 -20.07 -5.77 6.25
CA TYR A 576 -20.19 -6.29 7.61
C TYR A 576 -20.26 -5.15 8.64
N PRO A 577 -21.45 -4.80 9.12
CA PRO A 577 -21.66 -3.90 10.25
C PRO A 577 -21.56 -4.67 11.57
N ARG A 578 -20.58 -4.34 12.41
CA ARG A 578 -20.40 -4.90 13.75
C ARG A 578 -20.64 -3.85 14.85
N GLN A 579 -20.03 -2.68 14.72
CA GLN A 579 -20.11 -1.58 15.70
C GLN A 579 -20.60 -0.26 15.11
N ILE A 580 -20.54 -0.17 13.78
CA ILE A 580 -20.99 1.00 13.05
C ILE A 580 -21.96 0.45 12.02
N GLU A 581 -23.08 1.13 11.91
CA GLU A 581 -24.11 0.85 10.92
C GLU A 581 -23.51 0.88 9.50
N ALA A 582 -24.12 0.13 8.60
CA ALA A 582 -23.74 0.08 7.19
C ALA A 582 -24.76 0.85 6.36
N ASN A 583 -24.78 2.17 6.51
CA ASN A 583 -25.82 3.02 5.95
C ASN A 583 -25.40 3.67 4.64
N ASN A 584 -26.37 3.89 3.76
CA ASN A 584 -26.23 4.68 2.53
C ASN A 584 -25.10 4.17 1.61
N ASN A 585 -24.87 2.86 1.60
CA ASN A 585 -23.94 2.23 0.68
C ASN A 585 -24.66 1.97 -0.66
N ILE A 586 -24.02 2.28 -1.77
CA ILE A 586 -24.61 2.19 -3.11
C ILE A 586 -23.75 1.28 -3.98
N PHE A 587 -24.33 0.18 -4.47
CA PHE A 587 -23.71 -0.75 -5.41
C PHE A 587 -24.44 -0.66 -6.74
N THR A 588 -23.79 -0.09 -7.75
CA THR A 588 -24.37 0.07 -9.08
C THR A 588 -23.44 -0.37 -10.21
N ASN A 589 -24.01 -0.98 -11.26
CA ASN A 589 -23.27 -1.35 -12.47
C ASN A 589 -22.08 -2.27 -12.20
N ASN A 590 -22.03 -3.04 -11.11
CA ASN A 590 -20.89 -3.92 -10.83
C ASN A 590 -21.08 -5.30 -11.48
N LEU A 591 -19.99 -6.03 -11.66
CA LEU A 591 -19.98 -7.44 -12.00
C LEU A 591 -19.32 -8.22 -10.86
N ALA A 592 -20.02 -9.19 -10.29
CA ALA A 592 -19.44 -10.15 -9.34
C ALA A 592 -19.70 -11.59 -9.80
N GLY A 593 -18.66 -12.42 -9.78
CA GLY A 593 -18.82 -13.81 -10.21
C GLY A 593 -17.77 -14.79 -9.73
N ASN A 594 -18.08 -16.08 -9.91
CA ASN A 594 -17.26 -17.20 -9.46
C ASN A 594 -16.86 -17.10 -7.98
N SER A 595 -17.78 -16.63 -7.13
CA SER A 595 -17.56 -16.50 -5.70
C SER A 595 -18.65 -17.26 -4.94
N ARG A 596 -18.47 -17.53 -3.64
CA ARG A 596 -19.57 -18.12 -2.85
C ARG A 596 -20.75 -17.16 -2.82
N PHE A 597 -20.49 -15.86 -2.69
CA PHE A 597 -21.47 -14.79 -2.72
C PHE A 597 -21.13 -13.75 -3.79
N GLY A 598 -22.09 -13.32 -4.61
CA GLY A 598 -21.91 -12.17 -5.49
C GLY A 598 -21.80 -10.88 -4.67
N ILE A 599 -22.83 -10.60 -3.88
CA ILE A 599 -22.84 -9.63 -2.79
C ILE A 599 -23.34 -10.27 -1.50
N ASP A 600 -22.72 -9.93 -0.39
CA ASP A 600 -23.08 -10.40 0.95
C ASP A 600 -23.25 -9.21 1.90
N LEU A 601 -24.50 -8.92 2.24
CA LEU A 601 -24.85 -8.01 3.33
C LEU A 601 -25.01 -8.85 4.59
N ALA A 602 -23.93 -8.96 5.35
CA ALA A 602 -23.88 -9.82 6.53
C ALA A 602 -24.34 -9.10 7.78
N ASN A 603 -24.75 -9.90 8.76
CA ASN A 603 -25.29 -9.44 10.03
C ASN A 603 -24.24 -9.61 11.13
N GLY A 604 -23.88 -8.51 11.82
CA GLY A 604 -23.02 -8.54 13.00
C GLY A 604 -23.72 -8.90 14.32
N ASP A 605 -25.02 -9.22 14.27
CA ASP A 605 -25.74 -10.21 15.09
C ASP A 605 -24.93 -10.87 16.17
N SER A 606 -24.93 -10.39 17.42
CA SER A 606 -24.32 -11.17 18.51
C SER A 606 -22.83 -11.49 18.33
N ALA A 607 -22.09 -10.70 17.53
CA ALA A 607 -20.63 -10.82 17.49
C ALA A 607 -20.08 -10.66 18.93
N HIS A 608 -19.33 -11.66 19.38
CA HIS A 608 -18.90 -11.79 20.80
C HIS A 608 -18.06 -10.60 21.30
N ASP A 609 -17.49 -9.84 20.38
CA ASP A 609 -16.65 -8.66 20.59
C ASP A 609 -17.36 -7.34 20.22
N ALA A 610 -18.66 -7.37 19.95
CA ALA A 610 -19.47 -6.17 19.76
C ALA A 610 -19.87 -5.52 21.10
N ASP A 611 -20.00 -4.20 21.08
CA ASP A 611 -20.50 -3.42 22.21
C ASP A 611 -22.00 -3.65 22.31
N LYS A 612 -22.43 -4.31 23.40
CA LYS A 612 -23.82 -4.74 23.60
C LYS A 612 -24.83 -3.58 23.61
N ASN A 613 -24.36 -2.35 23.79
CA ASN A 613 -25.21 -1.15 23.82
C ASN A 613 -25.41 -0.51 22.43
N VAL A 614 -24.70 -0.99 21.41
CA VAL A 614 -24.80 -0.45 20.06
C VAL A 614 -25.88 -1.22 19.29
N ILE A 615 -27.06 -0.63 19.16
CA ILE A 615 -28.10 -1.09 18.22
C ILE A 615 -27.73 -0.52 16.85
N ALA A 616 -26.71 -1.11 16.21
CA ALA A 616 -26.39 -0.75 14.84
C ALA A 616 -27.52 -1.27 13.95
N THR A 617 -28.39 -0.40 13.44
CA THR A 617 -29.41 -0.80 12.47
C THR A 617 -28.71 -1.39 11.24
N ARG A 618 -28.92 -2.69 11.01
CA ARG A 618 -28.14 -3.44 10.04
C ARG A 618 -28.64 -3.19 8.64
N HIS A 619 -27.80 -2.46 7.90
CA HIS A 619 -27.97 -2.05 6.52
C HIS A 619 -29.20 -1.16 6.31
N ASP A 620 -29.06 0.15 6.53
CA ASP A 620 -30.11 1.12 6.21
C ASP A 620 -29.79 1.90 4.92
N ASN A 621 -30.82 2.12 4.09
CA ASN A 621 -30.73 2.84 2.81
C ASN A 621 -29.63 2.30 1.87
N THR A 622 -29.34 1.00 1.95
CA THR A 622 -28.40 0.36 1.03
C THR A 622 -29.10 0.12 -0.31
N VAL A 623 -28.44 0.49 -1.40
CA VAL A 623 -28.97 0.37 -2.76
C VAL A 623 -28.10 -0.59 -3.55
N ILE A 624 -28.70 -1.65 -4.09
CA ILE A 624 -28.07 -2.64 -4.95
C ILE A 624 -28.87 -2.70 -6.25
N LYS A 625 -28.33 -2.09 -7.31
CA LYS A 625 -29.03 -2.02 -8.60
C LYS A 625 -28.14 -2.10 -9.81
N ASN A 626 -28.68 -2.54 -10.94
CA ASN A 626 -27.95 -2.63 -12.21
C ASN A 626 -26.66 -3.46 -12.11
N ASN A 627 -26.53 -4.36 -11.13
CA ASN A 627 -25.36 -5.23 -11.00
C ASN A 627 -25.58 -6.54 -11.75
N ILE A 628 -24.49 -7.20 -12.13
CA ILE A 628 -24.51 -8.56 -12.64
C ILE A 628 -23.87 -9.49 -11.61
N PHE A 629 -24.64 -10.48 -11.16
CA PHE A 629 -24.18 -11.57 -10.32
C PHE A 629 -24.18 -12.85 -11.17
N TRP A 630 -22.98 -13.34 -11.49
CA TRP A 630 -22.78 -14.44 -12.42
C TRP A 630 -22.05 -15.64 -11.79
N ASN A 631 -22.61 -16.84 -11.91
CA ASN A 631 -21.99 -18.10 -11.50
C ASN A 631 -21.47 -18.08 -10.05
N ASN A 632 -22.25 -17.51 -9.14
CA ASN A 632 -21.98 -17.53 -7.71
C ASN A 632 -22.74 -18.68 -7.04
N GLY A 633 -22.28 -19.09 -5.84
CA GLY A 633 -23.10 -19.94 -4.97
C GLY A 633 -24.45 -19.28 -4.67
N ILE A 634 -24.40 -18.02 -4.20
CA ILE A 634 -25.56 -17.15 -4.04
C ILE A 634 -25.27 -15.80 -4.70
N GLY A 635 -26.19 -15.26 -5.51
CA GLY A 635 -26.04 -13.95 -6.13
C GLY A 635 -26.04 -12.82 -5.10
N SER A 636 -27.12 -12.70 -4.32
CA SER A 636 -27.26 -11.76 -3.21
C SER A 636 -27.63 -12.49 -1.93
N ASN A 637 -26.74 -12.48 -0.94
CA ASN A 637 -27.03 -12.91 0.43
C ASN A 637 -27.36 -11.68 1.27
N LEU A 638 -28.61 -11.61 1.77
CA LEU A 638 -29.16 -10.44 2.44
C LEU A 638 -29.58 -10.83 3.86
N ASP A 639 -28.67 -10.62 4.81
CA ASP A 639 -28.93 -10.75 6.23
C ASP A 639 -29.03 -9.34 6.84
N VAL A 640 -30.22 -8.76 6.64
CA VAL A 640 -30.53 -7.37 6.95
C VAL A 640 -31.61 -7.34 8.03
N ALA A 641 -31.50 -6.41 8.98
CA ALA A 641 -32.45 -6.33 10.10
C ALA A 641 -33.81 -5.80 9.64
N ASP A 642 -33.81 -4.89 8.67
CA ASP A 642 -35.01 -4.26 8.12
C ASP A 642 -34.98 -4.30 6.58
N PRO A 643 -35.60 -5.32 5.97
CA PRO A 643 -35.63 -5.49 4.52
C PRO A 643 -36.21 -4.30 3.75
N GLU A 644 -37.12 -3.51 4.33
CA GLU A 644 -37.73 -2.35 3.67
C GLU A 644 -36.73 -1.21 3.45
N LYS A 645 -35.64 -1.18 4.23
CA LYS A 645 -34.58 -0.18 4.11
C LYS A 645 -33.48 -0.55 3.11
N VAL A 646 -33.59 -1.70 2.46
CA VAL A 646 -32.64 -2.13 1.42
C VAL A 646 -33.35 -2.21 0.08
N PHE A 647 -32.83 -1.49 -0.90
CA PHE A 647 -33.28 -1.58 -2.27
C PHE A 647 -32.42 -2.58 -3.03
N ASN A 648 -33.00 -3.71 -3.46
CA ASN A 648 -32.33 -4.71 -4.29
C ASN A 648 -33.19 -5.05 -5.52
N ASP A 649 -32.97 -4.34 -6.63
CA ASP A 649 -33.75 -4.52 -7.85
C ASP A 649 -32.95 -4.11 -9.10
N TYR A 650 -33.45 -4.46 -10.30
CA TYR A 650 -32.79 -4.22 -11.59
C TYR A 650 -31.41 -4.89 -11.72
N ASN A 651 -31.17 -5.97 -10.96
CA ASN A 651 -29.94 -6.73 -11.05
C ASN A 651 -30.11 -7.90 -12.03
N ALA A 652 -29.02 -8.38 -12.60
CA ALA A 652 -29.00 -9.59 -13.40
C ALA A 652 -28.39 -10.74 -12.60
N TYR A 653 -29.16 -11.80 -12.43
CA TYR A 653 -28.75 -13.04 -11.80
C TYR A 653 -28.64 -14.12 -12.87
N ILE A 654 -27.42 -14.59 -13.12
CA ILE A 654 -27.10 -15.49 -14.22
C ILE A 654 -26.31 -16.67 -13.67
N ASP A 655 -26.83 -17.88 -13.87
CA ASP A 655 -26.15 -19.14 -13.52
C ASP A 655 -25.73 -19.27 -12.04
N ASN A 656 -26.36 -18.52 -11.11
CA ASN A 656 -26.09 -18.67 -9.68
C ASN A 656 -26.80 -19.93 -9.13
N GLY A 657 -26.24 -20.54 -8.09
CA GLY A 657 -26.91 -21.64 -7.37
C GLY A 657 -28.22 -21.17 -6.74
N THR A 658 -28.17 -20.04 -6.05
CA THR A 658 -29.32 -19.29 -5.54
C THR A 658 -29.21 -17.84 -6.00
N ASN A 659 -30.28 -17.22 -6.51
CA ASN A 659 -30.19 -15.82 -6.94
C ASN A 659 -30.17 -14.87 -5.74
N ILE A 660 -31.16 -15.00 -4.85
CA ILE A 660 -31.30 -14.17 -3.65
C ILE A 660 -31.59 -15.10 -2.47
N LEU A 661 -30.85 -14.94 -1.38
CA LEU A 661 -31.14 -15.53 -0.08
C LEU A 661 -31.43 -14.41 0.91
N ASN A 662 -32.64 -14.39 1.46
CA ASN A 662 -33.06 -13.46 2.51
C ASN A 662 -33.16 -14.23 3.84
N HIS A 663 -32.62 -13.65 4.92
CA HIS A 663 -32.68 -14.23 6.28
C HIS A 663 -33.75 -13.59 7.17
N GLY A 664 -34.39 -12.50 6.73
CA GLY A 664 -35.48 -11.80 7.43
C GLY A 664 -36.89 -12.20 6.96
N ASN A 665 -37.92 -11.55 7.53
CA ASN A 665 -39.30 -11.65 6.99
C ASN A 665 -39.31 -11.12 5.54
N GLU A 666 -39.92 -11.86 4.62
CA GLU A 666 -39.91 -11.54 3.19
C GLU A 666 -40.48 -10.13 2.93
N SER A 667 -39.74 -9.29 2.20
CA SER A 667 -40.34 -8.12 1.53
C SER A 667 -40.87 -8.59 0.17
N GLU A 668 -42.14 -8.31 -0.12
CA GLU A 668 -42.78 -8.67 -1.40
C GLU A 668 -42.23 -7.85 -2.60
N GLU A 669 -41.22 -6.99 -2.40
CA GLU A 669 -40.80 -5.97 -3.37
C GLU A 669 -39.42 -6.15 -3.99
N TRP A 670 -38.56 -7.03 -3.47
CA TRP A 670 -37.23 -7.23 -4.06
C TRP A 670 -37.32 -7.93 -5.41
N ASN A 671 -36.40 -7.55 -6.32
CA ASN A 671 -36.18 -8.26 -7.58
C ASN A 671 -37.33 -8.20 -8.60
N LYS A 672 -38.30 -7.28 -8.44
CA LYS A 672 -39.45 -7.12 -9.36
C LYS A 672 -39.04 -6.86 -10.81
N ASN A 673 -37.98 -6.08 -11.03
CA ASN A 673 -37.48 -5.66 -12.35
C ASN A 673 -36.16 -6.34 -12.74
N SER A 674 -35.63 -7.20 -11.87
CA SER A 674 -34.39 -7.93 -12.12
C SER A 674 -34.53 -8.99 -13.20
N ILE A 675 -33.40 -9.29 -13.82
CA ILE A 675 -33.28 -10.31 -14.85
C ILE A 675 -32.77 -11.61 -14.22
N VAL A 676 -33.57 -12.67 -14.30
CA VAL A 676 -33.16 -14.03 -13.97
C VAL A 676 -33.10 -14.83 -15.28
N THR A 677 -31.91 -15.03 -15.83
CA THR A 677 -31.75 -15.76 -17.10
C THR A 677 -30.71 -16.85 -16.98
N ALA A 678 -30.92 -17.95 -17.71
CA ALA A 678 -30.06 -19.13 -17.62
C ALA A 678 -29.08 -19.33 -18.80
N LYS A 679 -29.15 -18.55 -19.91
CA LYS A 679 -28.22 -18.74 -21.07
C LYS A 679 -27.99 -17.47 -21.90
N LYS A 680 -26.73 -17.26 -22.34
CA LYS A 680 -26.25 -16.29 -23.36
C LYS A 680 -26.27 -14.78 -23.02
N ALA A 681 -26.09 -14.42 -21.75
CA ALA A 681 -25.96 -13.01 -21.36
C ALA A 681 -24.68 -12.33 -21.90
N PHE A 682 -23.60 -13.10 -22.04
CA PHE A 682 -22.26 -12.63 -22.41
C PHE A 682 -21.74 -13.28 -23.69
N LYS A 683 -20.75 -12.65 -24.33
CA LYS A 683 -20.07 -13.19 -25.51
C LYS A 683 -19.29 -14.47 -25.20
N ASN A 684 -18.47 -14.49 -24.13
CA ASN A 684 -17.81 -15.70 -23.63
C ASN A 684 -17.34 -15.57 -22.17
N ALA A 685 -18.28 -15.68 -21.22
CA ALA A 685 -17.97 -15.55 -19.79
C ALA A 685 -16.96 -16.59 -19.28
N GLY A 686 -16.96 -17.81 -19.86
CA GLY A 686 -15.97 -18.85 -19.54
C GLY A 686 -14.52 -18.51 -19.92
N LYS A 687 -14.32 -17.48 -20.75
CA LYS A 687 -13.00 -16.89 -21.06
C LYS A 687 -12.84 -15.48 -20.50
N TYR A 688 -13.68 -15.08 -19.53
CA TYR A 688 -13.72 -13.73 -18.95
C TYR A 688 -13.94 -12.61 -19.98
N ASP A 689 -14.64 -12.91 -21.08
CA ASP A 689 -15.15 -11.94 -22.05
C ASP A 689 -16.61 -11.62 -21.71
N PHE A 690 -16.80 -10.57 -20.91
CA PHE A 690 -18.10 -10.09 -20.45
C PHE A 690 -18.73 -9.05 -21.36
N ASN A 691 -18.22 -8.89 -22.59
CA ASN A 691 -18.87 -8.02 -23.58
C ASN A 691 -20.29 -8.52 -23.87
N LEU A 692 -21.24 -7.59 -23.98
CA LEU A 692 -22.63 -7.90 -24.29
C LEU A 692 -22.78 -8.19 -25.80
N PRO A 693 -23.29 -9.37 -26.22
CA PRO A 693 -23.65 -9.62 -27.61
C PRO A 693 -24.84 -8.77 -28.04
N LEU A 694 -25.06 -8.65 -29.37
CA LEU A 694 -26.10 -7.79 -29.95
C LEU A 694 -27.51 -8.04 -29.37
N LEU A 695 -27.83 -9.31 -29.10
CA LEU A 695 -29.11 -9.77 -28.54
C LEU A 695 -29.02 -10.10 -27.05
N SER A 696 -28.11 -9.46 -26.31
CA SER A 696 -27.98 -9.69 -24.87
C SER A 696 -29.26 -9.29 -24.14
N PRO A 697 -29.78 -10.12 -23.21
CA PRO A 697 -30.90 -9.77 -22.35
C PRO A 697 -30.62 -8.58 -21.42
N LEU A 698 -29.35 -8.20 -21.23
CA LEU A 698 -28.93 -7.13 -20.31
C LEU A 698 -29.06 -5.72 -20.90
N LYS A 699 -29.29 -5.62 -22.21
CA LYS A 699 -29.28 -4.36 -22.95
C LYS A 699 -30.56 -3.55 -22.68
N GLY A 700 -30.40 -2.29 -22.27
CA GLY A 700 -31.50 -1.34 -22.04
C GLY A 700 -32.46 -1.71 -20.90
N ARG A 701 -32.06 -2.58 -19.96
CA ARG A 701 -32.92 -3.13 -18.90
C ARG A 701 -32.59 -2.62 -17.49
N GLY A 702 -31.53 -1.84 -17.34
CA GLY A 702 -31.19 -1.20 -16.08
C GLY A 702 -32.12 -0.04 -15.76
N GLU A 703 -32.17 0.30 -14.48
CA GLU A 703 -32.96 1.44 -13.99
C GLU A 703 -32.48 2.75 -14.67
N PRO A 704 -33.40 3.56 -15.21
CA PRO A 704 -33.12 4.89 -15.74
C PRO A 704 -32.29 5.78 -14.81
N GLN A 705 -31.11 6.21 -15.25
CA GLN A 705 -30.28 7.15 -14.47
C GLN A 705 -30.76 8.61 -14.56
N LEU A 706 -31.70 8.93 -15.47
CA LEU A 706 -32.13 10.31 -15.75
C LEU A 706 -33.66 10.44 -15.67
N LYS A 707 -34.14 11.51 -15.01
CA LYS A 707 -35.56 11.87 -14.98
C LYS A 707 -36.08 12.50 -16.30
N ASN A 708 -35.21 12.70 -17.31
CA ASN A 708 -35.57 13.35 -18.58
C ASN A 708 -35.71 12.31 -19.72
N PRO A 709 -36.95 12.01 -20.16
CA PRO A 709 -37.19 10.98 -21.18
C PRO A 709 -36.62 11.33 -22.57
N PHE A 710 -36.42 12.62 -22.88
CA PHE A 710 -35.91 13.06 -24.18
C PHE A 710 -34.39 12.83 -24.31
N LEU A 711 -33.64 13.05 -23.22
CA LEU A 711 -32.20 12.78 -23.17
C LEU A 711 -31.91 11.27 -23.16
N GLN A 712 -32.78 10.52 -22.50
CA GLN A 712 -32.69 9.06 -22.46
C GLN A 712 -32.94 8.43 -23.83
N PHE A 713 -33.93 8.92 -24.59
CA PHE A 713 -34.17 8.48 -25.96
C PHE A 713 -32.97 8.73 -26.89
N GLN A 714 -32.29 9.89 -26.75
CA GLN A 714 -31.08 10.17 -27.53
C GLN A 714 -29.92 9.23 -27.17
N LEU A 715 -29.70 8.94 -25.89
CA LEU A 715 -28.65 8.02 -25.44
C LEU A 715 -28.92 6.57 -25.90
N GLU A 716 -30.16 6.11 -25.81
CA GLU A 716 -30.60 4.81 -26.32
C GLU A 716 -30.40 4.69 -27.84
N PHE A 717 -30.68 5.77 -28.60
CA PHE A 717 -30.45 5.83 -30.06
C PHE A 717 -28.97 5.70 -30.44
N PHE A 718 -28.05 6.22 -29.63
CA PHE A 718 -26.59 6.05 -29.81
C PHE A 718 -26.03 4.75 -29.21
N GLY A 719 -26.88 3.87 -28.66
CA GLY A 719 -26.46 2.63 -28.01
C GLY A 719 -25.84 2.82 -26.63
N LEU A 720 -25.94 3.99 -26.03
CA LEU A 720 -25.54 4.30 -24.65
C LEU A 720 -26.71 4.07 -23.68
N GLY A 721 -27.37 2.91 -23.82
CA GLY A 721 -28.55 2.57 -23.01
C GLY A 721 -28.23 2.36 -21.53
N ASN A 722 -29.29 2.29 -20.71
CA ASN A 722 -29.19 1.84 -19.32
C ASN A 722 -28.91 0.32 -19.26
N ASP A 723 -27.80 -0.15 -19.80
CA ASP A 723 -27.45 -1.57 -19.74
C ASP A 723 -27.12 -1.97 -18.29
N ILE A 724 -27.46 -3.19 -17.88
CA ILE A 724 -27.08 -3.73 -16.56
C ILE A 724 -25.59 -4.09 -16.58
N GLY A 725 -24.87 -3.73 -15.52
CA GLY A 725 -23.46 -4.06 -15.29
C GLY A 725 -22.45 -3.04 -15.81
N PRO A 726 -21.15 -3.35 -15.65
CA PRO A 726 -20.07 -2.41 -15.96
C PRO A 726 -19.79 -2.32 -17.46
N CYS A 727 -20.20 -3.35 -18.20
CA CYS A 727 -19.98 -3.48 -19.63
C CYS A 727 -21.13 -2.85 -20.41
N LYS A 728 -20.86 -1.71 -21.07
CA LYS A 728 -21.83 -1.07 -21.96
C LYS A 728 -21.62 -1.53 -23.40
N PHE A 729 -22.72 -1.80 -24.10
CA PHE A 729 -22.66 -2.01 -25.55
C PHE A 729 -22.24 -0.71 -26.24
N ARG A 730 -21.31 -0.77 -27.21
CA ARG A 730 -21.02 0.35 -28.11
C ARG A 730 -21.03 -0.16 -29.55
N TRP A 731 -21.71 0.58 -30.44
CA TRP A 731 -21.72 0.28 -31.88
C TRP A 731 -20.32 0.30 -32.52
N ILE A 732 -19.36 0.98 -31.89
CA ILE A 732 -17.96 1.09 -32.32
C ILE A 732 -17.07 0.65 -31.14
N GLY A 733 -16.62 -0.62 -31.17
CA GLY A 733 -15.63 -1.17 -30.22
C GLY A 733 -16.13 -1.35 -28.78
N ASN A 734 -16.37 -2.60 -28.39
CA ASN A 734 -16.61 -2.98 -26.99
C ASN A 734 -15.26 -3.22 -26.28
N SER A 735 -15.06 -2.67 -25.08
CA SER A 735 -13.92 -3.06 -24.22
C SER A 735 -14.39 -3.40 -22.81
N CYS A 736 -14.68 -4.68 -22.61
CA CYS A 736 -14.92 -5.30 -21.31
C CYS A 736 -14.15 -6.63 -21.20
N SER A 737 -12.90 -6.64 -21.68
CA SER A 737 -11.98 -7.75 -21.49
C SER A 737 -11.25 -7.58 -20.17
N VAL A 738 -11.43 -8.53 -19.24
CA VAL A 738 -10.75 -8.56 -17.92
C VAL A 738 -9.33 -9.13 -18.03
N LEU A 739 -8.85 -9.35 -19.27
CA LEU A 739 -7.61 -10.06 -19.59
C LEU A 739 -6.42 -9.16 -19.99
N ASN A 740 -6.53 -7.84 -19.91
CA ASN A 740 -5.41 -6.93 -20.21
C ASN A 740 -4.90 -6.21 -18.98
#